data_AF-A0A5N7RSK1-F1
#
_entry.id   AF-A0A5N7RSK1-F1
#
_cell.length_a   1.000
_cell.length_b   1.000
_cell.length_c   1.000
_cell.angle_alpha   90.00
_cell.angle_beta   90.00
_cell.angle_gamma   90.00
#
_symmetry.space_group_name_H-M   'P 1'
#
loop_
_entity.id
_entity.type
_entity.pdbx_description
1 polymer ?
#
loop_
_entity_poly.entity_id
_entity_poly.type
_entity_poly.pdbx_seq_one_letter_code
_entity_poly.pdbx_strand_id
1 'polypeptide(L)'
;MPHANVRHRDGPAAGSVTQFGAGFHLDQRLGRRLCPGARLAALTGRRGGGGGLPGGGQLGAVRFHPLHAGLFDHAHEFIVGGRCLGHHDLGRRIQDGGRLRRRGCRHGRGFRRLSFHGYRFGLCGGRLGLGGRGAHRRACAVWGRAWRKRRGPRGLAVLLAIAAFAAGSGLALARIDLRLRDGLSPARENVPLELVYLVTSLSTSTATGQRFEATVQDPPDGVPAQVQLSWWGKAAAVVPGERWRGTVVLKRPHGTLNPHGFDYEAYLFERGIRATGTVRGRPILLADDPFSSFDVAVQRVRHVCREALRQVLEDKRYGAVLAALAIGDQAGVERRDWDTFNRTGITHLVSISGLHVTMLAALAGWAVLQAWKRCNWGGIRLSERHPAQVAAAGAALAVAWLYCLLAGWGVPARRTFFMLAVVAGAAAWRMPVSGSRVLALAAALVCALDPWAPLAAGFWLSFGAVALLILCGGGRWRRRAEPARGAAWPARLAASVREGARAQAALTVGLLPALALLFQQVSLVSPLANAVAIPVVSLLVTPLALMALGLCVVPGLHGAGAIVAAVAHAVFDGLMVPLQWLADTDLAAISVAAPPWPLFALGLAGVVWALQPRGLPGRWLGLVLLVPMLAYRPARPAPGEWRLALLDVGQGTAIVVETARATLLYDTGPPYGEQADAGGRVVWPYLRARGIRRLEHVVVSHADADHAGGLRSVLAALPVFQVHASYDLVPAGLGQAAFSRCAAGQRWTLDGVEFAFLHPASPAGEVPPRQRNAHSCVLRVRGAHHAALLTGDIGAAEEAGLAAGADLAVDVVAVPHHGSRGSSSQALVDATRASHAVAQAGYLNRYRHPHPDAERRWRGAGAVFHRTDSHGALVFASHAAGLRVEREREARRRYWHAAP
;
A
#
# COMPACT_ATOMS: atom_id res chain seq x y z
N MET A 1 -46.05 -22.14 -32.11
CA MET A 1 -46.98 -23.29 -32.10
C MET A 1 -46.18 -24.56 -32.33
N PRO A 2 -46.46 -25.69 -31.65
CA PRO A 2 -46.80 -25.78 -30.24
C PRO A 2 -46.11 -26.97 -29.52
N HIS A 3 -46.27 -27.01 -28.18
CA HIS A 3 -46.21 -28.18 -27.27
C HIS A 3 -44.86 -28.88 -27.05
N ALA A 4 -44.51 -29.48 -25.91
CA ALA A 4 -44.99 -29.57 -24.52
C ALA A 4 -43.84 -30.33 -23.79
N ASN A 5 -43.29 -29.87 -22.66
CA ASN A 5 -43.67 -30.14 -21.27
C ASN A 5 -43.56 -31.62 -20.79
N VAL A 6 -43.25 -31.77 -19.49
CA VAL A 6 -43.20 -32.99 -18.61
C VAL A 6 -41.76 -33.56 -18.43
N ARG A 7 -41.05 -33.30 -17.31
CA ARG A 7 -41.06 -33.94 -15.95
C ARG A 7 -40.75 -35.45 -16.03
N HIS A 8 -39.92 -36.12 -15.21
CA HIS A 8 -39.61 -36.06 -13.78
C HIS A 8 -38.32 -36.83 -13.47
N ARG A 9 -37.71 -36.49 -12.31
CA ARG A 9 -36.81 -37.23 -11.38
C ARG A 9 -36.45 -38.70 -11.69
N ASP A 10 -35.17 -39.05 -11.51
CA ASP A 10 -34.66 -39.86 -10.40
C ASP A 10 -33.11 -40.03 -10.49
N GLY A 11 -32.40 -39.93 -9.36
CA GLY A 11 -31.06 -40.53 -9.19
C GLY A 11 -31.20 -41.96 -8.64
N PRO A 12 -30.14 -42.74 -8.32
CA PRO A 12 -28.76 -42.33 -8.00
C PRO A 12 -27.63 -43.26 -8.54
N ALA A 13 -26.40 -43.00 -8.07
CA ALA A 13 -25.26 -43.92 -7.89
C ALA A 13 -24.18 -44.09 -8.98
N ALA A 14 -23.00 -43.53 -8.66
CA ALA A 14 -21.64 -44.05 -8.73
C ALA A 14 -21.22 -45.08 -9.82
N GLY A 15 -20.15 -44.72 -10.54
CA GLY A 15 -19.32 -45.66 -11.30
C GLY A 15 -18.19 -44.95 -12.06
N SER A 16 -16.99 -45.02 -11.51
CA SER A 16 -15.71 -44.68 -12.16
C SER A 16 -15.49 -45.45 -13.48
N VAL A 17 -14.71 -44.90 -14.42
CA VAL A 17 -13.58 -45.57 -15.14
C VAL A 17 -13.06 -44.75 -16.34
N THR A 18 -11.76 -44.45 -16.28
CA THR A 18 -10.72 -44.26 -17.33
C THR A 18 -10.98 -43.46 -18.61
N GLN A 19 -10.10 -42.48 -18.84
CA GLN A 19 -9.87 -41.85 -20.14
C GLN A 19 -8.65 -42.46 -20.84
N PHE A 20 -8.88 -42.80 -22.11
CA PHE A 20 -7.94 -43.31 -23.11
C PHE A 20 -6.86 -42.30 -23.50
N GLY A 21 -5.67 -42.82 -23.82
CA GLY A 21 -4.62 -42.12 -24.55
C GLY A 21 -4.74 -42.28 -26.07
N ALA A 22 -4.01 -41.45 -26.80
CA ALA A 22 -3.54 -41.72 -28.15
C ALA A 22 -2.23 -40.96 -28.37
N GLY A 23 -1.17 -41.68 -28.70
CA GLY A 23 0.12 -41.14 -29.13
C GLY A 23 0.26 -41.13 -30.65
N PHE A 24 1.27 -40.42 -31.14
CA PHE A 24 1.92 -40.69 -32.43
C PHE A 24 3.42 -40.36 -32.31
N HIS A 25 4.23 -41.17 -32.98
CA HIS A 25 5.65 -41.39 -32.74
C HIS A 25 6.38 -41.50 -34.09
N LEU A 26 7.67 -41.07 -34.12
CA LEU A 26 8.77 -41.38 -35.08
C LEU A 26 8.71 -40.76 -36.51
N ASP A 27 9.81 -40.45 -37.23
CA ASP A 27 11.28 -40.38 -37.04
C ASP A 27 11.96 -39.95 -38.37
N GLN A 28 13.28 -39.69 -38.30
CA GLN A 28 14.37 -39.73 -39.33
C GLN A 28 15.07 -38.37 -39.66
N ARG A 29 16.30 -38.14 -39.15
CA ARG A 29 17.67 -38.41 -39.72
C ARG A 29 18.07 -37.41 -40.83
N LEU A 30 19.27 -36.81 -40.96
CA LEU A 30 20.68 -37.25 -40.80
C LEU A 30 21.68 -36.06 -41.05
N GLY A 31 22.90 -36.11 -40.47
CA GLY A 31 24.15 -35.48 -41.01
C GLY A 31 24.89 -34.47 -40.09
N ARG A 32 25.90 -34.87 -39.29
CA ARG A 32 27.39 -34.85 -39.54
C ARG A 32 27.98 -33.43 -39.77
N ARG A 33 29.10 -32.93 -39.21
CA ARG A 33 30.32 -33.45 -38.54
C ARG A 33 31.20 -32.25 -38.02
N LEU A 34 31.98 -32.48 -36.94
CA LEU A 34 33.40 -32.03 -36.63
C LEU A 34 33.74 -30.50 -36.61
N CYS A 35 34.66 -29.90 -35.84
CA CYS A 35 35.53 -30.15 -34.66
C CYS A 35 36.29 -28.80 -34.36
N PRO A 36 37.14 -28.68 -33.31
CA PRO A 36 37.38 -27.45 -32.51
C PRO A 36 38.82 -26.86 -32.62
N GLY A 37 39.14 -25.79 -31.86
CA GLY A 37 40.55 -25.39 -31.64
C GLY A 37 40.78 -24.12 -30.84
N ALA A 38 41.62 -24.23 -29.81
CA ALA A 38 42.10 -23.18 -28.90
C ALA A 38 43.60 -22.86 -29.13
N ARG A 39 44.14 -21.90 -28.34
CA ARG A 39 45.58 -21.60 -28.04
C ARG A 39 46.33 -20.71 -29.04
N LEU A 40 47.38 -19.93 -28.71
CA LEU A 40 48.00 -19.31 -27.51
C LEU A 40 49.29 -18.58 -28.02
N ALA A 41 49.94 -17.77 -27.17
CA ALA A 41 51.31 -17.22 -27.24
C ALA A 41 51.50 -15.91 -28.06
N ALA A 42 51.96 -14.78 -27.50
CA ALA A 42 53.15 -14.43 -26.71
C ALA A 42 54.45 -14.37 -27.54
N LEU A 43 55.11 -13.19 -27.58
CA LEU A 43 56.53 -12.96 -27.25
C LEU A 43 57.06 -11.54 -27.64
N THR A 44 57.59 -10.86 -26.60
CA THR A 44 58.85 -10.07 -26.51
C THR A 44 59.14 -8.77 -27.27
N GLY A 45 59.67 -7.79 -26.50
CA GLY A 45 60.61 -6.73 -26.96
C GLY A 45 60.79 -5.61 -25.92
N ARG A 46 61.59 -5.78 -24.85
CA ARG A 46 62.96 -5.25 -24.62
C ARG A 46 63.12 -3.73 -24.32
N ARG A 47 63.50 -3.47 -23.05
CA ARG A 47 64.56 -2.60 -22.47
C ARG A 47 64.64 -1.07 -22.72
N GLY A 48 64.84 -0.37 -21.60
CA GLY A 48 65.50 0.94 -21.38
C GLY A 48 64.68 1.79 -20.41
N GLY A 49 65.13 2.34 -19.28
CA GLY A 49 66.43 2.49 -18.63
C GLY A 49 66.40 3.80 -17.82
N GLY A 50 66.67 3.75 -16.50
CA GLY A 50 66.91 4.90 -15.60
C GLY A 50 65.68 5.45 -14.87
N GLY A 51 65.65 5.67 -13.55
CA GLY A 51 66.65 5.49 -12.50
C GLY A 51 66.05 5.83 -11.12
N GLY A 52 66.77 5.47 -10.05
CA GLY A 52 66.69 6.10 -8.72
C GLY A 52 65.76 5.50 -7.67
N LEU A 53 66.24 4.49 -6.94
CA LEU A 53 65.74 3.96 -5.65
C LEU A 53 66.50 4.65 -4.46
N PRO A 54 66.41 4.20 -3.18
CA PRO A 54 65.42 4.58 -2.16
C PRO A 54 66.10 4.94 -0.79
N GLY A 55 65.34 5.24 0.27
CA GLY A 55 65.92 5.11 1.63
C GLY A 55 65.20 5.76 2.81
N GLY A 56 64.95 4.92 3.84
CA GLY A 56 64.86 5.25 5.28
C GLY A 56 63.55 5.91 5.74
N GLY A 57 62.95 5.58 6.89
CA GLY A 57 63.38 4.90 8.10
C GLY A 57 62.53 5.44 9.25
N GLN A 58 62.11 4.56 10.16
CA GLN A 58 61.08 4.73 11.21
C GLN A 58 61.29 5.93 12.15
N LEU A 59 60.19 6.45 12.73
CA LEU A 59 60.00 6.73 14.16
C LEU A 59 58.55 7.19 14.43
N GLY A 60 57.95 6.65 15.49
CA GLY A 60 56.52 6.83 15.80
C GLY A 60 56.18 8.11 16.57
N ALA A 61 54.88 8.43 16.60
CA ALA A 61 54.21 9.07 17.75
C ALA A 61 52.70 9.18 17.49
N VAL A 62 51.93 8.77 18.50
CA VAL A 62 50.52 9.05 18.71
C VAL A 62 50.27 10.57 18.71
N ARG A 63 49.33 11.07 17.91
CA ARG A 63 48.60 12.32 18.16
C ARG A 63 47.16 12.28 17.64
N PHE A 64 46.28 12.77 18.52
CA PHE A 64 44.84 13.01 18.33
C PHE A 64 44.54 14.31 17.56
N HIS A 65 43.37 14.32 16.91
CA HIS A 65 42.48 15.45 16.52
C HIS A 65 42.84 16.35 15.30
N PRO A 66 41.87 17.06 14.66
CA PRO A 66 40.41 17.09 14.87
C PRO A 66 39.48 17.02 13.62
N LEU A 67 38.25 16.62 13.93
CA LEU A 67 36.93 16.88 13.34
C LEU A 67 36.78 18.05 12.34
N HIS A 68 36.23 17.69 11.18
CA HIS A 68 35.18 18.35 10.38
C HIS A 68 34.85 19.83 10.65
N ALA A 69 35.23 20.67 9.69
CA ALA A 69 34.51 21.88 9.32
C ALA A 69 34.04 21.72 7.85
N GLY A 70 32.73 21.74 7.63
CA GLY A 70 32.14 21.55 6.30
C GLY A 70 30.66 21.20 6.38
N LEU A 71 29.88 22.02 7.08
CA LEU A 71 28.43 21.92 7.21
C LEU A 71 27.91 23.34 7.21
N PHE A 72 27.57 23.88 6.04
CA PHE A 72 26.58 24.93 5.81
C PHE A 72 26.60 25.27 4.31
N ASP A 73 25.89 24.48 3.52
CA ASP A 73 25.15 25.01 2.38
C ASP A 73 23.98 24.08 2.07
N HIS A 74 22.83 24.69 1.82
CA HIS A 74 21.50 24.07 1.61
C HIS A 74 20.72 23.61 2.84
N ALA A 75 20.27 24.58 3.62
CA ALA A 75 19.01 24.48 4.35
C ALA A 75 18.27 25.82 4.24
N HIS A 76 17.24 25.90 3.39
CA HIS A 76 16.06 26.75 3.58
C HIS A 76 15.01 26.45 2.50
N GLU A 77 14.05 25.57 2.82
CA GLU A 77 12.60 25.77 2.62
C GLU A 77 11.84 24.49 3.02
N PHE A 78 11.34 24.47 4.26
CA PHE A 78 10.30 23.55 4.71
C PHE A 78 9.34 24.35 5.58
N ILE A 79 8.25 24.85 4.99
CA ILE A 79 7.08 25.31 5.72
C ILE A 79 5.81 24.71 5.12
N VAL A 80 5.08 24.06 6.03
CA VAL A 80 3.64 23.78 6.11
C VAL A 80 2.76 24.42 5.03
N GLY A 81 1.94 23.57 4.41
CA GLY A 81 1.02 23.92 3.33
C GLY A 81 0.09 25.11 3.63
N GLY A 82 0.10 26.03 2.67
CA GLY A 82 -0.92 27.03 2.42
C GLY A 82 -0.86 27.35 0.94
N ARG A 83 -2.00 27.29 0.24
CA ARG A 83 -2.13 27.58 -1.20
C ARG A 83 -1.46 28.92 -1.52
N CYS A 84 -0.59 28.95 -2.53
CA CYS A 84 -0.25 30.19 -3.23
C CYS A 84 -0.54 30.02 -4.72
N LEU A 85 -1.43 30.89 -5.19
CA LEU A 85 -1.72 31.17 -6.58
C LEU A 85 -0.45 31.69 -7.26
N GLY A 86 -0.23 31.24 -8.49
CA GLY A 86 0.92 31.64 -9.29
C GLY A 86 0.89 33.13 -9.66
N HIS A 87 2.06 33.73 -9.66
CA HIS A 87 2.44 34.79 -10.58
C HIS A 87 3.96 34.84 -10.61
N HIS A 88 4.55 34.35 -11.70
CA HIS A 88 5.86 34.80 -12.13
C HIS A 88 5.90 34.70 -13.65
N ASP A 89 5.71 35.85 -14.28
CA ASP A 89 6.39 36.12 -15.53
C ASP A 89 6.84 37.58 -15.56
N LEU A 90 7.92 37.81 -16.30
CA LEU A 90 8.57 39.07 -16.63
C LEU A 90 9.44 39.79 -15.59
N GLY A 91 10.75 39.69 -15.82
CA GLY A 91 11.73 40.68 -15.41
C GLY A 91 12.90 40.73 -16.40
N ARG A 92 12.76 41.49 -17.49
CA ARG A 92 13.89 42.13 -18.20
C ARG A 92 13.39 43.19 -19.21
N ARG A 93 13.86 44.43 -19.00
CA ARG A 93 14.19 45.52 -19.95
C ARG A 93 13.46 46.86 -19.77
N ILE A 94 14.30 47.90 -19.69
CA ILE A 94 14.13 49.32 -20.09
C ILE A 94 13.40 50.21 -19.05
N GLN A 95 14.10 51.05 -18.26
CA GLN A 95 14.62 52.41 -18.55
C GLN A 95 13.53 53.46 -18.88
N ASP A 96 13.71 54.63 -18.25
CA ASP A 96 13.06 55.93 -18.46
C ASP A 96 11.80 56.30 -17.64
N GLY A 97 12.08 57.03 -16.56
CA GLY A 97 11.64 58.41 -16.29
C GLY A 97 10.21 58.83 -16.63
N GLY A 98 9.43 59.26 -15.63
CA GLY A 98 8.17 59.95 -15.90
C GLY A 98 7.34 60.30 -14.67
N ARG A 99 7.45 61.55 -14.23
CA ARG A 99 6.73 62.24 -13.14
C ARG A 99 5.20 62.35 -13.33
N LEU A 100 4.52 62.68 -12.21
CA LEU A 100 3.20 63.34 -12.06
C LEU A 100 1.98 62.45 -12.42
N ARG A 101 0.75 62.54 -11.87
CA ARG A 101 0.06 63.40 -10.88
C ARG A 101 -1.23 62.66 -10.47
N ARG A 102 -1.52 62.40 -9.18
CA ARG A 102 -2.61 63.02 -8.37
C ARG A 102 -3.83 63.58 -9.13
N ARG A 103 -5.01 62.98 -8.87
CA ARG A 103 -6.36 63.54 -8.53
C ARG A 103 -7.43 62.51 -8.96
N GLY A 104 -8.50 62.22 -8.25
CA GLY A 104 -9.01 62.69 -6.97
C GLY A 104 -10.35 61.98 -6.69
N CYS A 105 -10.63 61.84 -5.39
CA CYS A 105 -11.83 61.37 -4.70
C CYS A 105 -13.20 61.76 -5.33
N ARG A 106 -14.26 60.99 -5.03
CA ARG A 106 -15.17 61.22 -3.87
C ARG A 106 -16.29 60.16 -3.71
N HIS A 107 -16.43 59.70 -2.45
CA HIS A 107 -17.64 59.38 -1.66
C HIS A 107 -18.59 58.25 -2.13
N GLY A 108 -19.06 57.33 -1.26
CA GLY A 108 -18.88 57.19 0.19
C GLY A 108 -19.74 56.05 0.78
N ARG A 109 -19.47 55.75 2.06
CA ARG A 109 -20.25 54.95 3.05
C ARG A 109 -20.39 53.46 2.70
N GLY A 110 -20.06 52.49 3.55
CA GLY A 110 -19.53 52.45 4.91
C GLY A 110 -19.64 51.00 5.38
N PHE A 111 -18.67 50.50 6.14
CA PHE A 111 -18.88 49.71 7.36
C PHE A 111 -17.53 49.41 8.01
N ARG A 112 -17.55 49.36 9.34
CA ARG A 112 -16.41 49.48 10.24
C ARG A 112 -15.62 48.17 10.40
N ARG A 113 -14.30 48.34 10.41
CA ARG A 113 -13.23 47.78 11.26
C ARG A 113 -13.39 46.36 11.85
N LEU A 114 -12.35 45.55 11.64
CA LEU A 114 -11.37 45.21 12.70
C LEU A 114 -10.00 44.85 12.09
N SER A 115 -8.97 45.59 12.52
CA SER A 115 -7.58 45.55 12.06
C SER A 115 -6.74 44.55 12.87
N PHE A 116 -5.79 43.88 12.22
CA PHE A 116 -4.59 43.34 12.85
C PHE A 116 -3.38 44.21 12.45
N HIS A 117 -2.70 44.76 13.46
CA HIS A 117 -1.45 45.52 13.33
C HIS A 117 -0.26 44.55 13.17
N GLY A 118 0.49 44.71 12.09
CA GLY A 118 1.84 44.17 11.93
C GLY A 118 2.88 45.24 12.27
N TYR A 119 3.84 44.92 13.14
CA TYR A 119 4.99 45.78 13.43
C TYR A 119 6.24 45.26 12.69
N ARG A 120 6.83 46.14 11.87
CA ARG A 120 8.19 46.05 11.32
C ARG A 120 9.18 46.52 12.39
N PHE A 121 10.31 45.82 12.54
CA PHE A 121 11.49 46.34 13.24
C PHE A 121 12.41 47.04 12.25
N GLY A 122 12.69 48.32 12.52
CA GLY A 122 13.76 49.08 11.89
C GLY A 122 15.06 48.92 12.66
N LEU A 123 16.14 48.67 11.94
CA LEU A 123 17.52 48.78 12.40
C LEU A 123 17.93 50.25 12.38
N CYS A 124 18.44 50.76 13.50
CA CYS A 124 19.18 52.02 13.52
C CYS A 124 20.47 51.80 14.31
N GLY A 125 21.60 52.08 13.66
CA GLY A 125 22.93 52.06 14.27
C GLY A 125 23.26 53.38 14.96
N GLY A 126 24.14 53.32 15.95
CA GLY A 126 24.74 54.49 16.60
C GLY A 126 25.87 54.06 17.53
N ARG A 127 27.07 54.61 17.28
CA ARG A 127 28.34 54.41 18.00
C ARG A 127 28.43 55.21 19.31
N LEU A 128 29.48 54.91 20.09
CA LEU A 128 30.09 55.65 21.22
C LEU A 128 29.46 55.34 22.60
N GLY A 129 30.18 55.12 23.69
CA GLY A 129 31.60 55.22 24.03
C GLY A 129 31.81 54.72 25.47
N LEU A 130 33.07 54.56 25.87
CA LEU A 130 33.58 53.95 27.10
C LEU A 130 33.06 54.58 28.41
N GLY A 131 32.84 53.75 29.43
CA GLY A 131 32.85 54.18 30.84
C GLY A 131 32.05 53.30 31.81
N GLY A 132 32.74 52.68 32.79
CA GLY A 132 32.08 52.20 34.01
C GLY A 132 32.07 50.69 34.24
N ARG A 133 33.19 50.16 34.75
CA ARG A 133 33.27 48.83 35.39
C ARG A 133 32.41 48.85 36.67
N GLY A 134 31.12 48.53 36.56
CA GLY A 134 30.23 48.46 37.73
C GLY A 134 28.84 47.87 37.52
N ALA A 135 28.36 47.75 36.27
CA ALA A 135 26.98 47.33 36.00
C ALA A 135 26.81 45.86 35.54
N HIS A 136 27.88 45.14 35.20
CA HIS A 136 27.77 43.79 34.62
C HIS A 136 27.48 42.67 35.62
N ARG A 137 27.76 42.84 36.92
CA ARG A 137 27.46 41.81 37.93
C ARG A 137 26.02 41.84 38.45
N ARG A 138 25.29 42.96 38.28
CA ARG A 138 23.87 43.05 38.68
C ARG A 138 22.90 42.73 37.54
N ALA A 139 23.25 42.99 36.28
CA ALA A 139 22.41 42.60 35.13
C ALA A 139 22.38 41.06 34.89
N CYS A 140 23.53 40.37 34.99
CA CYS A 140 23.56 38.90 34.88
C CYS A 140 22.92 38.19 36.10
N ALA A 141 22.95 38.81 37.28
CA ALA A 141 22.31 38.26 38.48
C ALA A 141 20.78 38.46 38.49
N VAL A 142 20.25 39.50 37.83
CA VAL A 142 18.80 39.72 37.70
C VAL A 142 18.21 38.89 36.56
N TRP A 143 18.91 38.70 35.44
CA TRP A 143 18.47 37.78 34.39
C TRP A 143 18.62 36.30 34.79
N GLY A 144 19.69 35.92 35.50
CA GLY A 144 19.87 34.56 36.02
C GLY A 144 18.89 34.18 37.15
N ARG A 145 18.43 35.15 37.96
CA ARG A 145 17.44 34.91 39.03
C ARG A 145 15.99 35.07 38.57
N ALA A 146 15.72 35.88 37.54
CA ALA A 146 14.40 35.93 36.89
C ALA A 146 14.11 34.65 36.08
N TRP A 147 15.13 33.99 35.52
CA TRP A 147 14.98 32.70 34.83
C TRP A 147 14.76 31.50 35.76
N ARG A 148 15.30 31.54 36.99
CA ARG A 148 15.14 30.44 37.97
C ARG A 148 13.83 30.45 38.77
N LYS A 149 13.15 31.60 38.90
CA LYS A 149 11.95 31.71 39.76
C LYS A 149 10.59 31.56 39.06
N ARG A 150 10.54 31.34 37.73
CA ARG A 150 9.27 31.23 36.98
C ARG A 150 9.08 29.97 36.12
N ARG A 151 9.93 28.95 36.25
CA ARG A 151 9.61 27.63 35.67
C ARG A 151 8.87 26.79 36.70
N GLY A 152 7.56 27.03 36.80
CA GLY A 152 6.68 26.01 37.36
C GLY A 152 6.83 24.69 36.57
N PRO A 153 6.32 23.56 37.11
CA PRO A 153 6.44 22.23 36.49
C PRO A 153 6.00 22.19 35.00
N ARG A 154 5.14 23.12 34.58
CA ARG A 154 4.72 23.32 33.19
C ARG A 154 5.86 23.71 32.24
N GLY A 155 6.80 24.56 32.67
CA GLY A 155 7.92 24.99 31.85
C GLY A 155 8.92 23.85 31.57
N LEU A 156 9.19 23.02 32.59
CA LEU A 156 10.00 21.82 32.44
C LEU A 156 9.32 20.80 31.52
N ALA A 157 8.01 20.57 31.68
CA ALA A 157 7.25 19.65 30.82
C ALA A 157 7.27 20.06 29.34
N VAL A 158 7.12 21.36 29.04
CA VAL A 158 7.22 21.87 27.66
C VAL A 158 8.62 21.66 27.09
N LEU A 159 9.68 21.92 27.88
CA LEU A 159 11.05 21.67 27.43
C LEU A 159 11.34 20.20 27.19
N LEU A 160 10.86 19.31 28.06
CA LEU A 160 10.97 17.86 27.86
C LEU A 160 10.21 17.41 26.61
N ALA A 161 9.03 17.96 26.35
CA ALA A 161 8.27 17.66 25.13
C ALA A 161 9.01 18.13 23.86
N ILE A 162 9.60 19.32 23.87
CA ILE A 162 10.40 19.84 22.76
C ILE A 162 11.65 18.97 22.56
N ALA A 163 12.36 18.62 23.64
CA ALA A 163 13.54 17.76 23.57
C ALA A 163 13.20 16.35 23.04
N ALA A 164 12.09 15.76 23.48
CA ALA A 164 11.62 14.47 22.99
C ALA A 164 11.22 14.53 21.51
N PHE A 165 10.55 15.60 21.08
CA PHE A 165 10.23 15.83 19.68
C PHE A 165 11.50 15.96 18.83
N ALA A 166 12.46 16.79 19.26
CA ALA A 166 13.73 16.97 18.55
C ALA A 166 14.54 15.67 18.48
N ALA A 167 14.63 14.90 19.57
CA ALA A 167 15.30 13.61 19.59
C ALA A 167 14.60 12.58 18.67
N GLY A 168 13.28 12.53 18.71
CA GLY A 168 12.48 11.66 17.84
C GLY A 168 12.63 12.00 16.35
N SER A 169 12.57 13.29 16.01
CA SER A 169 12.81 13.78 14.65
C SER A 169 14.25 13.52 14.21
N GLY A 170 15.24 13.74 15.07
CA GLY A 170 16.65 13.46 14.78
C GLY A 170 16.91 11.98 14.52
N LEU A 171 16.33 11.09 15.35
CA LEU A 171 16.40 9.64 15.15
C LEU A 171 15.74 9.23 13.83
N ALA A 172 14.55 9.75 13.52
CA ALA A 172 13.85 9.47 12.28
C ALA A 172 14.67 9.93 11.06
N LEU A 173 15.22 11.15 11.09
CA LEU A 173 16.06 11.68 10.00
C LEU A 173 17.33 10.85 9.81
N ALA A 174 18.01 10.46 10.89
CA ALA A 174 19.19 9.61 10.81
C ALA A 174 18.85 8.23 10.20
N ARG A 175 17.71 7.64 10.59
CA ARG A 175 17.23 6.36 10.02
C ARG A 175 16.84 6.48 8.55
N ILE A 176 16.21 7.59 8.16
CA ILE A 176 15.88 7.90 6.76
C ILE A 176 17.15 8.02 5.93
N ASP A 177 18.13 8.79 6.39
CA ASP A 177 19.41 8.97 5.69
C ASP A 177 20.15 7.64 5.51
N LEU A 178 20.32 6.85 6.58
CA LEU A 178 20.94 5.52 6.50
C LEU A 178 20.23 4.62 5.49
N ARG A 179 18.89 4.60 5.51
CA ARG A 179 18.11 3.75 4.60
C ARG A 179 18.18 4.25 3.16
N LEU A 180 18.19 5.56 2.92
CA LEU A 180 18.26 6.15 1.58
C LEU A 180 19.63 5.96 0.92
N ARG A 181 20.71 5.94 1.71
CA ARG A 181 22.07 5.64 1.22
C ARG A 181 22.22 4.18 0.75
N ASP A 182 21.54 3.26 1.41
CA ASP A 182 21.45 1.85 0.99
C ASP A 182 20.48 1.69 -0.19
N GLY A 183 20.86 2.19 -1.37
CA GLY A 183 20.02 2.20 -2.56
C GLY A 183 20.72 1.59 -3.77
N LEU A 184 19.94 0.98 -4.67
CA LEU A 184 20.46 0.53 -5.96
C LEU A 184 20.83 1.74 -6.82
N SER A 185 22.10 1.83 -7.22
CA SER A 185 22.60 2.88 -8.09
C SER A 185 22.04 2.73 -9.52
N PRO A 186 21.82 3.83 -10.26
CA PRO A 186 21.36 3.76 -11.66
C PRO A 186 22.27 2.93 -12.57
N ALA A 187 23.59 2.92 -12.31
CA ALA A 187 24.56 2.16 -13.09
C ALA A 187 24.47 0.63 -12.90
N ARG A 188 23.85 0.17 -11.81
CA ARG A 188 23.63 -1.25 -11.48
C ARG A 188 22.19 -1.69 -11.73
N GLU A 189 21.32 -0.78 -12.17
CA GLU A 189 19.92 -1.09 -12.44
C GLU A 189 19.74 -1.80 -13.77
N ASN A 190 18.94 -2.87 -13.76
CA ASN A 190 18.59 -3.67 -14.93
C ASN A 190 19.80 -4.30 -15.66
N VAL A 191 20.91 -4.50 -14.94
CA VAL A 191 22.12 -5.19 -15.41
C VAL A 191 22.23 -6.55 -14.72
N PRO A 192 22.65 -7.62 -15.40
CA PRO A 192 22.95 -8.90 -14.75
C PRO A 192 24.15 -8.77 -13.82
N LEU A 193 23.96 -9.15 -12.55
CA LEU A 193 24.97 -9.13 -11.50
C LEU A 193 25.09 -10.54 -10.93
N GLU A 194 26.30 -11.11 -10.90
CA GLU A 194 26.54 -12.34 -10.15
C GLU A 194 26.72 -12.00 -8.67
N LEU A 195 25.80 -12.46 -7.83
CA LEU A 195 25.79 -12.17 -6.40
C LEU A 195 25.74 -13.47 -5.60
N VAL A 196 26.32 -13.42 -4.41
CA VAL A 196 26.05 -14.40 -3.35
C VAL A 196 25.01 -13.79 -2.42
N TYR A 197 23.93 -14.51 -2.15
CA TYR A 197 22.84 -14.03 -1.32
C TYR A 197 22.31 -15.11 -0.39
N LEU A 198 21.98 -14.71 0.84
CA LEU A 198 21.39 -15.54 1.88
C LEU A 198 19.87 -15.33 1.86
N VAL A 199 19.09 -16.40 1.75
CA VAL A 199 17.63 -16.34 1.85
C VAL A 199 17.24 -16.06 3.30
N THR A 200 16.59 -14.93 3.55
CA THR A 200 16.28 -14.46 4.91
C THR A 200 14.81 -14.53 5.27
N SER A 201 13.90 -14.68 4.31
CA SER A 201 12.46 -14.81 4.57
C SER A 201 11.89 -16.14 4.10
N LEU A 202 10.75 -16.51 4.66
CA LEU A 202 9.85 -17.46 4.01
C LEU A 202 9.59 -17.07 2.56
N SER A 203 9.67 -18.05 1.65
CA SER A 203 9.26 -17.86 0.26
C SER A 203 7.75 -17.74 0.13
N THR A 204 7.31 -16.93 -0.82
CA THR A 204 5.93 -16.81 -1.26
C THR A 204 5.82 -17.43 -2.65
N SER A 205 4.97 -18.44 -2.80
CA SER A 205 4.62 -18.98 -4.10
C SER A 205 3.86 -17.95 -4.92
N THR A 206 4.24 -17.81 -6.18
CA THR A 206 3.57 -17.01 -7.20
C THR A 206 3.15 -17.95 -8.34
N ALA A 207 2.24 -17.52 -9.21
CA ALA A 207 1.79 -18.31 -10.36
C ALA A 207 2.94 -18.89 -11.21
N THR A 208 4.04 -18.13 -11.35
CA THR A 208 5.15 -18.45 -12.26
C THR A 208 6.46 -18.79 -11.56
N GLY A 209 6.48 -18.89 -10.23
CA GLY A 209 7.70 -19.14 -9.46
C GLY A 209 7.59 -18.77 -7.99
N GLN A 210 8.70 -18.38 -7.37
CA GLN A 210 8.75 -18.00 -5.96
C GLN A 210 9.33 -16.60 -5.76
N ARG A 211 8.88 -15.91 -4.71
CA ARG A 211 9.40 -14.63 -4.26
C ARG A 211 9.91 -14.73 -2.83
N PHE A 212 11.05 -14.14 -2.54
CA PHE A 212 11.67 -14.19 -1.22
C PHE A 212 12.55 -12.96 -0.98
N GLU A 213 12.77 -12.63 0.28
CA GLU A 213 13.73 -11.61 0.70
C GLU A 213 15.08 -12.28 0.95
N ALA A 214 16.15 -11.58 0.57
CA ALA A 214 17.51 -12.07 0.69
C ALA A 214 18.48 -10.95 1.04
N THR A 215 19.54 -11.30 1.77
CA THR A 215 20.66 -10.40 2.06
C THR A 215 21.82 -10.73 1.14
N VAL A 216 22.28 -9.74 0.37
CA VAL A 216 23.47 -9.85 -0.47
C VAL A 216 24.70 -9.88 0.44
N GLN A 217 25.54 -10.90 0.27
CA GLN A 217 26.82 -11.01 0.97
C GLN A 217 27.86 -10.18 0.22
N ASP A 218 28.61 -9.35 0.95
CA ASP A 218 29.61 -8.43 0.39
C ASP A 218 29.07 -7.63 -0.80
N PRO A 219 28.01 -6.82 -0.61
CA PRO A 219 27.34 -6.13 -1.70
C PRO A 219 28.31 -5.20 -2.43
N PRO A 220 28.43 -5.31 -3.77
CA PRO A 220 29.23 -4.37 -4.56
C PRO A 220 28.73 -2.94 -4.40
N ASP A 221 29.60 -1.97 -4.67
CA ASP A 221 29.22 -0.55 -4.64
C ASP A 221 27.97 -0.28 -5.48
N GLY A 222 26.99 0.37 -4.86
CA GLY A 222 25.70 0.71 -5.46
C GLY A 222 24.72 -0.45 -5.57
N VAL A 223 24.93 -1.57 -4.88
CA VAL A 223 23.98 -2.66 -4.67
C VAL A 223 23.56 -2.65 -3.19
N PRO A 224 22.25 -2.65 -2.88
CA PRO A 224 21.83 -2.63 -1.48
C PRO A 224 21.99 -4.00 -0.83
N ALA A 225 22.16 -4.01 0.50
CA ALA A 225 22.31 -5.23 1.25
C ALA A 225 21.02 -6.07 1.26
N GLN A 226 19.84 -5.43 1.39
CA GLN A 226 18.55 -6.11 1.44
C GLN A 226 17.79 -6.01 0.11
N VAL A 227 17.50 -7.16 -0.47
CA VAL A 227 16.82 -7.28 -1.77
C VAL A 227 15.62 -8.23 -1.68
N GLN A 228 14.62 -8.00 -2.53
CA GLN A 228 13.55 -8.96 -2.77
C GLN A 228 13.72 -9.58 -4.16
N LEU A 229 13.89 -10.89 -4.21
CA LEU A 229 14.13 -11.63 -5.45
C LEU A 229 12.91 -12.45 -5.83
N SER A 230 12.70 -12.59 -7.14
CA SER A 230 11.73 -13.52 -7.71
C SER A 230 12.46 -14.51 -8.61
N TRP A 231 12.24 -15.80 -8.39
CA TRP A 231 12.84 -16.87 -9.17
C TRP A 231 11.73 -17.62 -9.90
N TRP A 232 11.77 -17.58 -11.23
CA TRP A 232 10.73 -18.14 -12.10
C TRP A 232 11.00 -19.61 -12.45
N GLY A 233 9.92 -20.37 -12.62
CA GLY A 233 9.95 -21.79 -13.00
C GLY A 233 9.65 -22.75 -11.84
N LYS A 234 9.50 -24.03 -12.17
CA LYS A 234 9.30 -25.15 -11.21
C LYS A 234 10.63 -25.58 -10.54
N ALA A 235 11.48 -24.62 -10.17
CA ALA A 235 12.71 -24.93 -9.45
C ALA A 235 12.41 -25.34 -8.00
N ALA A 236 13.38 -25.99 -7.34
CA ALA A 236 13.29 -26.36 -5.94
C ALA A 236 12.91 -25.14 -5.07
N ALA A 237 12.06 -25.37 -4.08
CA ALA A 237 11.61 -24.30 -3.19
C ALA A 237 12.79 -23.76 -2.39
N VAL A 238 12.98 -22.44 -2.38
CA VAL A 238 14.04 -21.83 -1.55
C VAL A 238 13.63 -21.86 -0.09
N VAL A 239 14.61 -22.13 0.77
CA VAL A 239 14.43 -22.27 2.21
C VAL A 239 15.23 -21.18 2.94
N PRO A 240 14.68 -20.55 4.00
CA PRO A 240 15.44 -19.63 4.84
C PRO A 240 16.73 -20.27 5.37
N GLY A 241 17.85 -19.56 5.29
CA GLY A 241 19.18 -20.05 5.68
C GLY A 241 20.04 -20.55 4.51
N GLU A 242 19.44 -20.80 3.35
CA GLU A 242 20.20 -21.19 2.17
C GLU A 242 21.00 -20.01 1.59
N ARG A 243 22.27 -20.27 1.27
CA ARG A 243 23.16 -19.36 0.55
C ARG A 243 23.26 -19.79 -0.90
N TRP A 244 22.94 -18.88 -1.80
CA TRP A 244 22.94 -19.12 -3.23
C TRP A 244 23.92 -18.18 -3.93
N ARG A 245 24.62 -18.70 -4.94
CA ARG A 245 25.34 -17.90 -5.93
C ARG A 245 24.55 -17.91 -7.22
N GLY A 246 24.22 -16.75 -7.76
CA GLY A 246 23.49 -16.68 -9.01
C GLY A 246 23.48 -15.31 -9.65
N THR A 247 23.19 -15.28 -10.94
CA THR A 247 22.99 -14.02 -11.66
C THR A 247 21.61 -13.46 -11.33
N VAL A 248 21.56 -12.24 -10.82
CA VAL A 248 20.33 -11.49 -10.56
C VAL A 248 20.27 -10.24 -11.42
N VAL A 249 19.07 -9.82 -11.78
CA VAL A 249 18.83 -8.51 -12.41
C VAL A 249 17.99 -7.68 -11.44
N LEU A 250 18.59 -6.64 -10.88
CA LEU A 250 17.98 -5.78 -9.86
C LEU A 250 17.32 -4.55 -10.49
N LYS A 251 16.29 -4.04 -9.83
CA LYS A 251 15.54 -2.81 -10.14
C LYS A 251 15.36 -2.00 -8.87
N ARG A 252 15.36 -0.68 -9.00
CA ARG A 252 14.99 0.21 -7.89
C ARG A 252 13.54 -0.08 -7.48
N PRO A 253 13.19 0.12 -6.19
CA PRO A 253 11.81 0.03 -5.74
C PRO A 253 10.96 1.01 -6.55
N HIS A 254 10.02 0.47 -7.32
CA HIS A 254 9.14 1.24 -8.16
C HIS A 254 7.79 0.54 -8.22
N GLY A 255 6.71 1.30 -8.04
CA GLY A 255 5.33 0.81 -8.06
C GLY A 255 4.43 1.70 -8.88
N THR A 256 3.21 1.26 -9.13
CA THR A 256 2.23 2.17 -9.73
C THR A 256 1.82 3.25 -8.72
N LEU A 257 1.64 4.49 -9.16
CA LEU A 257 1.22 5.59 -8.28
C LEU A 257 -0.04 6.27 -8.79
N ASN A 258 -1.14 6.07 -8.06
CA ASN A 258 -2.46 6.61 -8.39
C ASN A 258 -3.08 7.33 -7.19
N PRO A 259 -3.94 8.36 -7.41
CA PRO A 259 -4.69 9.00 -6.35
C PRO A 259 -5.46 7.97 -5.52
N HIS A 260 -5.24 7.97 -4.21
CA HIS A 260 -5.86 7.04 -3.25
C HIS A 260 -5.57 5.55 -3.52
N GLY A 261 -4.55 5.24 -4.34
CA GLY A 261 -4.07 3.89 -4.59
C GLY A 261 -3.13 3.36 -3.51
N PHE A 262 -2.77 2.09 -3.63
CA PHE A 262 -1.78 1.47 -2.75
C PHE A 262 -0.36 1.92 -3.12
N ASP A 263 0.37 2.49 -2.15
CA ASP A 263 1.77 2.93 -2.34
C ASP A 263 2.74 1.76 -2.11
N TYR A 264 3.08 1.06 -3.19
CA TYR A 264 4.00 -0.09 -3.13
C TYR A 264 5.43 0.32 -2.78
N GLU A 265 5.86 1.53 -3.14
CA GLU A 265 7.19 2.04 -2.81
C GLU A 265 7.30 2.31 -1.30
N ALA A 266 6.27 2.89 -0.68
CA ALA A 266 6.18 3.02 0.78
C ALA A 266 6.24 1.64 1.47
N TYR A 267 5.53 0.65 0.94
CA TYR A 267 5.50 -0.71 1.47
C TYR A 267 6.89 -1.38 1.45
N LEU A 268 7.62 -1.28 0.33
CA LEU A 268 8.99 -1.81 0.24
C LEU A 268 9.94 -1.04 1.17
N PHE A 269 9.78 0.28 1.23
CA PHE A 269 10.59 1.14 2.06
C PHE A 269 10.41 0.85 3.56
N GLU A 270 9.17 0.64 4.02
CA GLU A 270 8.85 0.25 5.40
C GLU A 270 9.60 -1.02 5.80
N ARG A 271 9.62 -2.03 4.92
CA ARG A 271 10.31 -3.31 5.10
C ARG A 271 11.83 -3.24 4.96
N GLY A 272 12.38 -2.09 4.59
CA GLY A 272 13.82 -1.95 4.33
C GLY A 272 14.29 -2.67 3.06
N ILE A 273 13.38 -2.98 2.14
CA ILE A 273 13.71 -3.59 0.85
C ILE A 273 14.09 -2.47 -0.11
N ARG A 274 15.35 -2.50 -0.57
CA ARG A 274 15.94 -1.38 -1.32
C ARG A 274 16.25 -1.70 -2.78
N ALA A 275 16.07 -2.94 -3.19
CA ALA A 275 15.92 -3.35 -4.58
C ALA A 275 14.97 -4.54 -4.69
N THR A 276 14.31 -4.63 -5.84
CA THR A 276 13.59 -5.84 -6.26
C THR A 276 14.32 -6.46 -7.45
N GLY A 277 14.22 -7.75 -7.69
CA GLY A 277 14.94 -8.35 -8.81
C GLY A 277 14.48 -9.74 -9.20
N THR A 278 15.05 -10.22 -10.30
CA THR A 278 14.79 -11.57 -10.82
C THR A 278 16.07 -12.39 -10.84
N VAL A 279 16.01 -13.62 -10.33
CA VAL A 279 17.08 -14.60 -10.48
C VAL A 279 17.06 -15.14 -11.91
N ARG A 280 18.23 -15.23 -12.54
CA ARG A 280 18.43 -15.70 -13.92
C ARG A 280 19.32 -16.94 -13.92
N GLY A 281 19.09 -17.80 -14.90
CA GLY A 281 19.84 -19.05 -15.06
C GLY A 281 19.54 -20.05 -13.95
N ARG A 282 20.54 -20.86 -13.62
CA ARG A 282 20.49 -21.88 -12.56
C ARG A 282 21.42 -21.44 -11.43
N PRO A 283 20.90 -20.82 -10.35
CA PRO A 283 21.72 -20.48 -9.21
C PRO A 283 22.28 -21.77 -8.56
N ILE A 284 23.44 -21.65 -7.93
CA ILE A 284 24.15 -22.74 -7.27
C ILE A 284 23.95 -22.57 -5.76
N LEU A 285 23.43 -23.60 -5.09
CA LEU A 285 23.37 -23.65 -3.64
C LEU A 285 24.79 -23.86 -3.10
N LEU A 286 25.28 -22.90 -2.32
CA LEU A 286 26.62 -22.96 -1.73
C LEU A 286 26.61 -23.60 -0.33
N ALA A 287 25.60 -23.28 0.48
CA ALA A 287 25.49 -23.76 1.85
C ALA A 287 24.06 -23.63 2.34
N ASP A 288 23.72 -24.40 3.37
CA ASP A 288 22.48 -24.26 4.15
C ASP A 288 22.86 -24.00 5.60
N ASP A 289 22.66 -22.75 6.04
CA ASP A 289 23.01 -22.29 7.39
C ASP A 289 21.74 -21.78 8.11
N PRO A 290 20.93 -22.71 8.66
CA PRO A 290 19.67 -22.38 9.29
C PRO A 290 19.81 -21.51 10.55
N PHE A 291 21.01 -21.40 11.12
CA PHE A 291 21.28 -20.65 12.34
C PHE A 291 22.23 -19.46 12.13
N SER A 292 22.44 -19.05 10.87
CA SER A 292 23.31 -17.92 10.50
C SER A 292 22.97 -16.62 11.22
N SER A 293 21.69 -16.40 11.56
CA SER A 293 21.25 -15.33 12.45
C SER A 293 19.98 -15.75 13.20
N PHE A 294 19.67 -15.03 14.27
CA PHE A 294 18.43 -15.24 15.02
C PHE A 294 17.18 -15.10 14.13
N ASP A 295 17.14 -14.08 13.26
CA ASP A 295 16.03 -13.86 12.36
C ASP A 295 15.87 -15.01 11.35
N VAL A 296 16.98 -15.51 10.79
CA VAL A 296 16.97 -16.66 9.88
C VAL A 296 16.51 -17.93 10.58
N ALA A 297 16.96 -18.19 11.80
CA ALA A 297 16.53 -19.34 12.59
C ALA A 297 15.02 -19.31 12.84
N VAL A 298 14.46 -18.13 13.16
CA VAL A 298 13.02 -17.94 13.29
C VAL A 298 12.31 -18.26 11.97
N GLN A 299 12.78 -17.75 10.85
CA GLN A 299 12.17 -18.00 9.54
C GLN A 299 12.28 -19.47 9.11
N ARG A 300 13.38 -20.15 9.49
CA ARG A 300 13.56 -21.59 9.29
C ARG A 300 12.55 -22.40 10.09
N VAL A 301 12.34 -22.07 11.36
CA VAL A 301 11.29 -22.71 12.19
C VAL A 301 9.93 -22.49 11.55
N ARG A 302 9.63 -21.27 11.09
CA ARG A 302 8.37 -21.00 10.39
C ARG A 302 8.22 -21.81 9.11
N HIS A 303 9.31 -22.07 8.38
CA HIS A 303 9.29 -22.91 7.18
C HIS A 303 8.92 -24.35 7.53
N VAL A 304 9.55 -24.91 8.56
CA VAL A 304 9.23 -26.25 9.07
C VAL A 304 7.76 -26.33 9.50
N CYS A 305 7.27 -25.34 10.24
CA CYS A 305 5.86 -25.26 10.64
C CYS A 305 4.91 -25.17 9.44
N ARG A 306 5.27 -24.39 8.41
CA ARG A 306 4.50 -24.28 7.17
C ARG A 306 4.39 -25.63 6.47
N GLU A 307 5.51 -26.33 6.27
CA GLU A 307 5.50 -27.63 5.59
C GLU A 307 4.72 -28.68 6.39
N ALA A 308 4.85 -28.71 7.71
CA ALA A 308 4.09 -29.60 8.58
C ALA A 308 2.56 -29.36 8.46
N LEU A 309 2.14 -28.09 8.39
CA LEU A 309 0.73 -27.75 8.17
C LEU A 309 0.28 -28.03 6.73
N ARG A 310 1.13 -27.77 5.73
CA ARG A 310 0.81 -27.99 4.32
C ARG A 310 0.42 -29.45 4.07
N GLN A 311 1.19 -30.40 4.62
CA GLN A 311 0.92 -31.83 4.46
C GLN A 311 -0.48 -32.27 4.91
N VAL A 312 -1.09 -31.59 5.89
CA VAL A 312 -2.42 -31.94 6.41
C VAL A 312 -3.54 -31.02 5.92
N LEU A 313 -3.19 -29.89 5.28
CA LEU A 313 -4.12 -28.86 4.85
C LEU A 313 -4.19 -28.63 3.33
N GLU A 314 -3.33 -29.27 2.53
CA GLU A 314 -3.22 -29.03 1.07
C GLU A 314 -4.56 -29.21 0.34
N ASP A 315 -5.32 -30.25 0.68
CA ASP A 315 -6.62 -30.53 0.05
C ASP A 315 -7.81 -29.79 0.70
N LYS A 316 -7.55 -28.90 1.67
CA LYS A 316 -8.60 -28.21 2.43
C LYS A 316 -8.84 -26.82 1.85
N ARG A 317 -10.10 -26.50 1.53
CA ARG A 317 -10.55 -25.21 0.97
C ARG A 317 -10.02 -23.96 1.69
N TYR A 318 -9.90 -24.03 3.02
CA TYR A 318 -9.40 -22.92 3.87
C TYR A 318 -8.08 -23.26 4.56
N GLY A 319 -7.30 -24.22 4.03
CA GLY A 319 -6.01 -24.62 4.59
C GLY A 319 -5.04 -23.45 4.73
N ALA A 320 -4.95 -22.60 3.71
CA ALA A 320 -4.13 -21.38 3.76
C ALA A 320 -4.59 -20.38 4.84
N VAL A 321 -5.89 -20.32 5.15
CA VAL A 321 -6.41 -19.45 6.22
C VAL A 321 -5.99 -19.98 7.59
N LEU A 322 -6.04 -21.30 7.80
CA LEU A 322 -5.56 -21.91 9.04
C LEU A 322 -4.04 -21.72 9.21
N ALA A 323 -3.26 -21.85 8.14
CA ALA A 323 -1.83 -21.53 8.16
C ALA A 323 -1.60 -20.04 8.50
N ALA A 324 -2.40 -19.12 7.95
CA ALA A 324 -2.35 -17.71 8.29
C ALA A 324 -2.62 -17.45 9.78
N LEU A 325 -3.62 -18.13 10.37
CA LEU A 325 -3.96 -17.99 11.79
C LEU A 325 -2.89 -18.58 12.72
N ALA A 326 -2.25 -19.68 12.33
CA ALA A 326 -1.24 -20.37 13.14
C ALA A 326 0.14 -19.69 13.08
N ILE A 327 0.64 -19.36 11.89
CA ILE A 327 2.03 -18.88 11.67
C ILE A 327 2.14 -17.55 10.91
N GLY A 328 1.01 -16.88 10.64
CA GLY A 328 0.98 -15.56 10.01
C GLY A 328 1.23 -15.58 8.50
N ASP A 329 1.16 -16.76 7.87
CA ASP A 329 1.38 -16.91 6.44
C ASP A 329 0.10 -16.66 5.62
N GLN A 330 -0.05 -15.42 5.16
CA GLN A 330 -1.23 -14.96 4.42
C GLN A 330 -1.13 -15.16 2.91
N ALA A 331 0.04 -15.56 2.41
CA ALA A 331 0.33 -15.52 0.98
C ALA A 331 -0.52 -16.50 0.16
N GLY A 332 -0.95 -17.60 0.76
CA GLY A 332 -1.78 -18.62 0.11
C GLY A 332 -3.30 -18.36 0.17
N VAL A 333 -3.76 -17.31 0.87
CA VAL A 333 -5.20 -17.03 1.02
C VAL A 333 -5.75 -16.47 -0.29
N GLU A 334 -6.78 -17.11 -0.83
CA GLU A 334 -7.37 -16.74 -2.11
C GLU A 334 -8.07 -15.36 -2.06
N ARG A 335 -8.08 -14.66 -3.20
CA ARG A 335 -8.66 -13.31 -3.30
C ARG A 335 -10.16 -13.24 -3.02
N ARG A 336 -10.93 -14.27 -3.38
CA ARG A 336 -12.37 -14.32 -3.08
C ARG A 336 -12.65 -14.35 -1.57
N ASP A 337 -11.76 -14.97 -0.81
CA ASP A 337 -11.86 -15.01 0.65
C ASP A 337 -11.51 -13.65 1.23
N TRP A 338 -10.46 -12.99 0.72
CA TRP A 338 -10.15 -11.61 1.10
C TRP A 338 -11.30 -10.63 0.83
N ASP A 339 -12.03 -10.78 -0.27
CA ASP A 339 -13.22 -9.97 -0.53
C ASP A 339 -14.29 -10.18 0.55
N THR A 340 -14.59 -11.44 0.87
CA THR A 340 -15.55 -11.79 1.94
C THR A 340 -15.11 -11.22 3.28
N PHE A 341 -13.82 -11.33 3.63
CA PHE A 341 -13.27 -10.79 4.88
C PHE A 341 -13.35 -9.26 4.94
N ASN A 342 -13.08 -8.58 3.83
CA ASN A 342 -13.17 -7.12 3.73
C ASN A 342 -14.62 -6.64 3.80
N ARG A 343 -15.56 -7.29 3.10
CA ARG A 343 -17.00 -6.97 3.11
C ARG A 343 -17.63 -7.24 4.47
N THR A 344 -17.23 -8.29 5.18
CA THR A 344 -17.76 -8.58 6.53
C THR A 344 -16.98 -7.89 7.65
N GLY A 345 -15.86 -7.23 7.34
CA GLY A 345 -15.03 -6.51 8.32
C GLY A 345 -14.21 -7.41 9.25
N ILE A 346 -13.98 -8.69 8.90
CA ILE A 346 -13.23 -9.66 9.71
C ILE A 346 -11.77 -9.85 9.27
N THR A 347 -11.28 -9.06 8.31
CA THR A 347 -9.88 -9.08 7.81
C THR A 347 -8.84 -9.08 8.94
N HIS A 348 -9.14 -8.39 10.05
CA HIS A 348 -8.26 -8.28 11.21
C HIS A 348 -8.19 -9.54 12.09
N LEU A 349 -9.06 -10.54 11.88
CA LEU A 349 -9.03 -11.83 12.56
C LEU A 349 -8.12 -12.82 11.83
N VAL A 350 -8.14 -12.77 10.49
CA VAL A 350 -7.27 -13.59 9.62
C VAL A 350 -5.83 -13.07 9.60
N SER A 351 -5.66 -11.77 9.84
CA SER A 351 -4.38 -11.23 10.30
C SER A 351 -4.18 -11.53 11.77
N ILE A 352 -2.97 -11.93 12.18
CA ILE A 352 -2.70 -12.29 13.57
C ILE A 352 -3.11 -11.16 14.48
N SER A 353 -4.23 -11.39 15.17
CA SER A 353 -4.89 -10.40 15.98
C SER A 353 -4.15 -10.25 17.31
N GLY A 354 -4.14 -9.04 17.85
CA GLY A 354 -3.63 -8.84 19.20
C GLY A 354 -4.39 -9.69 20.24
N LEU A 355 -5.65 -10.03 19.95
CA LEU A 355 -6.44 -10.92 20.80
C LEU A 355 -5.81 -12.32 20.90
N HIS A 356 -5.36 -12.92 19.79
CA HIS A 356 -4.70 -14.24 19.82
C HIS A 356 -3.43 -14.22 20.67
N VAL A 357 -2.58 -13.21 20.46
CA VAL A 357 -1.33 -13.03 21.23
C VAL A 357 -1.63 -12.84 22.71
N THR A 358 -2.56 -11.94 23.06
CA THR A 358 -2.91 -11.66 24.46
C THR A 358 -3.58 -12.85 25.15
N MET A 359 -4.40 -13.63 24.44
CA MET A 359 -5.06 -14.83 24.97
C MET A 359 -4.04 -15.91 25.32
N LEU A 360 -3.10 -16.23 24.41
CA LEU A 360 -2.03 -17.20 24.67
C LEU A 360 -1.14 -16.75 25.82
N ALA A 361 -0.75 -15.47 25.83
CA ALA A 361 0.04 -14.87 26.91
C ALA A 361 -0.70 -14.96 28.26
N ALA A 362 -1.99 -14.64 28.30
CA ALA A 362 -2.81 -14.70 29.50
C ALA A 362 -3.00 -16.14 30.00
N LEU A 363 -3.20 -17.11 29.11
CA LEU A 363 -3.31 -18.53 29.45
C LEU A 363 -2.00 -19.04 30.07
N ALA A 364 -0.86 -18.73 29.45
CA ALA A 364 0.45 -19.10 29.97
C ALA A 364 0.74 -18.44 31.33
N GLY A 365 0.48 -17.14 31.45
CA GLY A 365 0.63 -16.41 32.70
C GLY A 365 -0.28 -16.97 33.79
N TRP A 366 -1.53 -17.31 33.47
CA TRP A 366 -2.45 -17.95 34.42
C TRP A 366 -1.95 -19.33 34.86
N ALA A 367 -1.54 -20.19 33.92
CA ALA A 367 -1.02 -21.51 34.24
C ALA A 367 0.20 -21.44 35.16
N VAL A 368 1.16 -20.55 34.85
CA VAL A 368 2.34 -20.32 35.70
C VAL A 368 1.93 -19.71 37.04
N LEU A 369 1.00 -18.75 37.09
CA LEU A 369 0.50 -18.21 38.35
C LEU A 369 -0.09 -19.30 39.25
N GLN A 370 -0.84 -20.24 38.68
CA GLN A 370 -1.45 -21.35 39.40
C GLN A 370 -0.42 -22.39 39.87
N ALA A 371 0.55 -22.73 39.02
CA ALA A 371 1.64 -23.63 39.37
C ALA A 371 2.55 -23.01 40.44
N TRP A 372 2.99 -21.76 40.26
CA TRP A 372 3.93 -21.06 41.14
C TRP A 372 3.41 -20.89 42.57
N LYS A 373 2.09 -20.76 42.75
CA LYS A 373 1.44 -20.73 44.07
C LYS A 373 1.46 -22.08 44.79
N ARG A 374 1.58 -23.18 44.05
CA ARG A 374 1.52 -24.56 44.56
C ARG A 374 2.90 -25.22 44.63
N CYS A 375 3.86 -24.79 43.82
CA CYS A 375 5.20 -25.35 43.78
C CYS A 375 6.00 -25.03 45.06
N ASN A 376 6.57 -26.08 45.64
CA ASN A 376 7.47 -26.03 46.77
C ASN A 376 8.86 -26.49 46.33
N TRP A 377 9.90 -25.69 46.57
CA TRP A 377 11.29 -26.08 46.32
C TRP A 377 12.10 -25.94 47.60
N GLY A 378 12.64 -27.05 48.09
CA GLY A 378 13.48 -27.06 49.29
C GLY A 378 12.74 -26.64 50.56
N GLY A 379 11.46 -27.01 50.67
CA GLY A 379 10.61 -26.70 51.82
C GLY A 379 9.97 -25.30 51.81
N ILE A 380 10.38 -24.42 50.88
CA ILE A 380 9.89 -23.05 50.76
C ILE A 380 9.04 -22.92 49.50
N ARG A 381 7.85 -22.30 49.63
CA ARG A 381 7.01 -22.01 48.47
C ARG A 381 7.70 -21.00 47.56
N LEU A 382 7.70 -21.25 46.24
CA LEU A 382 8.36 -20.33 45.29
C LEU A 382 7.78 -18.91 45.35
N SER A 383 6.52 -18.76 45.73
CA SER A 383 5.85 -17.48 45.94
C SER A 383 6.44 -16.63 47.08
N GLU A 384 7.14 -17.26 48.03
CA GLU A 384 7.80 -16.56 49.14
C GLU A 384 9.16 -15.98 48.71
N ARG A 385 9.80 -16.57 47.70
CA ARG A 385 11.05 -16.06 47.12
C ARG A 385 10.82 -14.99 46.07
N HIS A 386 9.90 -15.26 45.14
CA HIS A 386 9.55 -14.33 44.06
C HIS A 386 8.03 -14.20 43.92
N PRO A 387 7.50 -12.96 43.77
CA PRO A 387 6.07 -12.77 43.59
C PRO A 387 5.55 -13.55 42.38
N ALA A 388 4.53 -14.39 42.60
CA ALA A 388 3.96 -15.24 41.55
C ALA A 388 3.43 -14.42 40.35
N GLN A 389 3.05 -13.15 40.57
CA GLN A 389 2.65 -12.23 39.51
C GLN A 389 3.80 -11.88 38.56
N VAL A 390 5.03 -11.76 39.06
CA VAL A 390 6.21 -11.45 38.24
C VAL A 390 6.59 -12.67 37.39
N ALA A 391 6.58 -13.87 37.98
CA ALA A 391 6.79 -15.11 37.24
C ALA A 391 5.72 -15.32 36.15
N ALA A 392 4.44 -15.09 36.49
CA ALA A 392 3.33 -15.15 35.55
C ALA A 392 3.46 -14.11 34.42
N ALA A 393 3.85 -12.88 34.73
CA ALA A 393 4.08 -11.84 33.73
C ALA A 393 5.27 -12.19 32.81
N GLY A 394 6.35 -12.73 33.37
CA GLY A 394 7.50 -13.22 32.60
C GLY A 394 7.11 -14.34 31.64
N ALA A 395 6.34 -15.33 32.10
CA ALA A 395 5.84 -16.41 31.25
C ALA A 395 4.90 -15.90 30.15
N ALA A 396 3.98 -14.98 30.49
CA ALA A 396 3.09 -14.36 29.52
C ALA A 396 3.88 -13.62 28.43
N LEU A 397 4.92 -12.86 28.80
CA LEU A 397 5.79 -12.18 27.84
C LEU A 397 6.61 -13.14 27.00
N ALA A 398 7.15 -14.20 27.58
CA ALA A 398 7.92 -15.20 26.85
C ALA A 398 7.06 -15.89 25.79
N VAL A 399 5.84 -16.32 26.14
CA VAL A 399 4.90 -16.94 25.19
C VAL A 399 4.43 -15.93 24.14
N ALA A 400 4.12 -14.68 24.52
CA ALA A 400 3.78 -13.63 23.57
C ALA A 400 4.92 -13.40 22.57
N TRP A 401 6.17 -13.33 23.05
CA TRP A 401 7.35 -13.13 22.22
C TRP A 401 7.55 -14.29 21.23
N LEU A 402 7.53 -15.53 21.72
CA LEU A 402 7.68 -16.73 20.89
C LEU A 402 6.59 -16.82 19.83
N TYR A 403 5.33 -16.57 20.19
CA TYR A 403 4.23 -16.57 19.22
C TYR A 403 4.35 -15.42 18.23
N CYS A 404 4.75 -14.21 18.65
CA CYS A 404 4.99 -13.09 17.74
C CYS A 404 6.14 -13.36 16.75
N LEU A 405 7.16 -14.13 17.14
CA LEU A 405 8.22 -14.58 16.23
C LEU A 405 7.70 -15.63 15.24
N LEU A 406 6.96 -16.62 15.72
CA LEU A 406 6.32 -17.63 14.87
C LEU A 406 5.35 -17.00 13.85
N ALA A 407 4.64 -15.96 14.28
CA ALA A 407 3.76 -15.10 13.49
C ALA A 407 4.49 -14.26 12.41
N GLY A 408 5.82 -14.24 12.39
CA GLY A 408 6.63 -13.50 11.43
C GLY A 408 7.01 -12.07 11.84
N TRP A 409 6.86 -11.70 13.11
CA TRP A 409 7.29 -10.41 13.67
C TRP A 409 6.74 -9.16 12.94
N GLY A 410 5.55 -9.29 12.35
CA GLY A 410 4.88 -8.19 11.65
C GLY A 410 4.50 -7.03 12.56
N VAL A 411 4.21 -5.86 11.98
CA VAL A 411 3.78 -4.65 12.72
C VAL A 411 2.60 -4.92 13.68
N PRO A 412 1.55 -5.69 13.32
CA PRO A 412 0.49 -6.07 14.27
C PRO A 412 1.00 -6.83 15.50
N ALA A 413 1.82 -7.86 15.30
CA ALA A 413 2.37 -8.68 16.38
C ALA A 413 3.29 -7.88 17.31
N ARG A 414 4.22 -7.10 16.73
CA ARG A 414 5.14 -6.22 17.48
C ARG A 414 4.42 -5.29 18.44
N ARG A 415 3.34 -4.65 17.98
CA ARG A 415 2.57 -3.70 18.80
C ARG A 415 1.92 -4.37 20.00
N THR A 416 1.30 -5.53 19.80
CA THR A 416 0.69 -6.27 20.91
C THR A 416 1.74 -6.73 21.91
N PHE A 417 2.88 -7.24 21.44
CA PHE A 417 3.99 -7.62 22.32
C PHE A 417 4.49 -6.43 23.14
N PHE A 418 4.77 -5.27 22.52
CA PHE A 418 5.26 -4.11 23.27
C PHE A 418 4.22 -3.53 24.23
N MET A 419 2.92 -3.55 23.90
CA MET A 419 1.87 -3.19 24.85
C MET A 419 1.88 -4.14 26.05
N LEU A 420 1.95 -5.45 25.82
CA LEU A 420 2.07 -6.45 26.90
C LEU A 420 3.34 -6.23 27.73
N ALA A 421 4.47 -5.94 27.08
CA ALA A 421 5.75 -5.68 27.75
C ALA A 421 5.69 -4.45 28.66
N VAL A 422 5.05 -3.37 28.21
CA VAL A 422 4.83 -2.18 29.03
C VAL A 422 3.91 -2.49 30.22
N VAL A 423 2.81 -3.23 30.00
CA VAL A 423 1.89 -3.62 31.09
C VAL A 423 2.58 -4.52 32.11
N ALA A 424 3.30 -5.55 31.63
CA ALA A 424 4.02 -6.49 32.47
C ALA A 424 5.17 -5.81 33.23
N GLY A 425 5.91 -4.91 32.59
CA GLY A 425 6.95 -4.10 33.23
C GLY A 425 6.35 -3.18 34.31
N ALA A 426 5.27 -2.47 34.00
CA ALA A 426 4.58 -1.64 34.97
C ALA A 426 4.07 -2.45 36.18
N ALA A 427 3.54 -3.65 35.95
CA ALA A 427 3.11 -4.57 37.01
C ALA A 427 4.31 -5.08 37.85
N ALA A 428 5.41 -5.44 37.19
CA ALA A 428 6.63 -5.93 37.86
C ALA A 428 7.29 -4.85 38.72
N TRP A 429 7.37 -3.61 38.22
CA TRP A 429 7.90 -2.46 38.94
C TRP A 429 6.88 -1.78 39.87
N ARG A 430 5.65 -2.32 39.97
CA ARG A 430 4.54 -1.79 40.79
C ARG A 430 4.26 -0.31 40.50
N MET A 431 4.44 0.11 39.24
CA MET A 431 4.22 1.48 38.82
C MET A 431 2.72 1.72 38.56
N PRO A 432 2.12 2.77 39.15
CA PRO A 432 0.74 3.14 38.85
C PRO A 432 0.66 3.83 37.49
N VAL A 433 0.51 3.06 36.42
CA VAL A 433 0.40 3.56 35.06
C VAL A 433 -1.05 3.45 34.60
N SER A 434 -1.67 4.57 34.21
CA SER A 434 -3.00 4.54 33.60
C SER A 434 -2.93 3.87 32.22
N GLY A 435 -4.02 3.23 31.78
CA GLY A 435 -4.06 2.60 30.45
C GLY A 435 -3.72 3.56 29.30
N SER A 436 -4.06 4.84 29.42
CA SER A 436 -3.65 5.89 28.46
C SER A 436 -2.13 6.11 28.40
N ARG A 437 -1.45 6.06 29.55
CA ARG A 437 0.02 6.18 29.61
C ARG A 437 0.70 4.92 29.07
N VAL A 438 0.14 3.74 29.35
CA VAL A 438 0.59 2.47 28.74
C VAL A 438 0.52 2.58 27.21
N LEU A 439 -0.63 3.01 26.68
CA LEU A 439 -0.83 3.15 25.24
C LEU A 439 0.15 4.15 24.61
N ALA A 440 0.34 5.32 25.25
CA ALA A 440 1.26 6.34 24.78
C ALA A 440 2.73 5.87 24.81
N LEU A 441 3.14 5.17 25.88
CA LEU A 441 4.49 4.61 26.00
C LEU A 441 4.74 3.50 24.97
N ALA A 442 3.75 2.63 24.75
CA ALA A 442 3.83 1.60 23.72
C ALA A 442 3.93 2.22 22.31
N ALA A 443 3.15 3.26 22.02
CA ALA A 443 3.24 3.99 20.74
C ALA A 443 4.62 4.65 20.56
N ALA A 444 5.13 5.31 21.60
CA ALA A 444 6.44 5.93 21.57
C ALA A 444 7.57 4.91 21.36
N LEU A 445 7.52 3.75 22.05
CA LEU A 445 8.50 2.68 21.88
C LEU A 445 8.45 2.08 20.47
N VAL A 446 7.26 1.81 19.95
CA VAL A 446 7.09 1.30 18.57
C VAL A 446 7.67 2.28 17.55
N CYS A 447 7.35 3.57 17.64
CA CYS A 447 7.87 4.58 16.72
C CYS A 447 9.38 4.83 16.89
N ALA A 448 9.93 4.66 18.10
CA ALA A 448 11.36 4.79 18.34
C ALA A 448 12.16 3.62 17.73
N LEU A 449 11.59 2.40 17.76
CA LEU A 449 12.20 1.22 17.15
C LEU A 449 12.00 1.19 15.63
N ASP A 450 10.84 1.67 15.16
CA ASP A 450 10.45 1.68 13.75
C ASP A 450 9.74 3.00 13.41
N PRO A 451 10.48 4.02 12.92
CA PRO A 451 9.91 5.34 12.61
C PRO A 451 8.90 5.31 11.47
N TRP A 452 8.83 4.21 10.71
CA TRP A 452 7.90 4.04 9.59
C TRP A 452 6.62 3.29 9.97
N ALA A 453 6.53 2.76 11.20
CA ALA A 453 5.32 2.10 11.68
C ALA A 453 4.03 2.93 11.48
N PRO A 454 4.01 4.27 11.59
CA PRO A 454 2.81 5.08 11.32
C PRO A 454 2.36 5.11 9.84
N LEU A 455 3.19 4.67 8.89
CA LEU A 455 2.81 4.54 7.48
C LEU A 455 1.83 3.39 7.26
N ALA A 456 1.91 2.33 8.08
CA ALA A 456 1.00 1.21 8.00
C ALA A 456 -0.39 1.58 8.54
N ALA A 457 -1.43 1.42 7.72
CA ALA A 457 -2.84 1.59 8.14
C ALA A 457 -3.18 0.81 9.41
N GLY A 458 -2.59 -0.38 9.54
CA GLY A 458 -2.72 -1.23 10.73
C GLY A 458 -2.38 -0.49 12.03
N PHE A 459 -1.33 0.36 12.03
CA PHE A 459 -0.89 1.16 13.19
C PHE A 459 -2.05 1.90 13.83
N TRP A 460 -2.69 2.77 13.04
CA TRP A 460 -3.79 3.63 13.46
C TRP A 460 -5.02 2.86 13.90
N LEU A 461 -5.38 1.79 13.17
CA LEU A 461 -6.57 0.99 13.50
C LEU A 461 -6.42 0.27 14.84
N SER A 462 -5.24 -0.28 15.17
CA SER A 462 -5.05 -0.98 16.45
C SER A 462 -4.93 -0.02 17.63
N PHE A 463 -4.06 1.00 17.54
CA PHE A 463 -3.91 1.97 18.63
C PHE A 463 -5.22 2.74 18.85
N GLY A 464 -5.94 3.05 17.77
CA GLY A 464 -7.28 3.64 17.81
C GLY A 464 -8.30 2.72 18.49
N ALA A 465 -8.34 1.44 18.13
CA ALA A 465 -9.24 0.46 18.77
C ALA A 465 -8.97 0.33 20.27
N VAL A 466 -7.71 0.20 20.68
CA VAL A 466 -7.35 0.12 22.11
C VAL A 466 -7.64 1.43 22.84
N ALA A 467 -7.41 2.59 22.22
CA ALA A 467 -7.79 3.88 22.78
C ALA A 467 -9.30 3.97 23.03
N LEU A 468 -10.11 3.55 22.05
CA LEU A 468 -11.57 3.49 22.16
C LEU A 468 -12.01 2.54 23.27
N LEU A 469 -11.41 1.35 23.36
CA LEU A 469 -11.69 0.39 24.43
C LEU A 469 -11.29 0.92 25.82
N ILE A 470 -10.21 1.69 25.94
CA ILE A 470 -9.82 2.33 27.21
C ILE A 470 -10.81 3.47 27.56
N LEU A 471 -11.22 4.26 26.58
CA LEU A 471 -12.18 5.36 26.76
C LEU A 471 -13.56 4.83 27.19
N CYS A 472 -14.02 3.75 26.55
CA CYS A 472 -15.31 3.12 26.83
C CYS A 472 -15.27 2.13 28.01
N GLY A 473 -14.16 1.41 28.21
CA GLY A 473 -14.01 0.33 29.20
C GLY A 473 -13.35 0.74 30.53
N GLY A 474 -12.70 1.91 30.60
CA GLY A 474 -12.27 2.48 31.89
C GLY A 474 -13.46 2.66 32.85
N GLY A 475 -13.20 2.87 34.15
CA GLY A 475 -14.19 2.98 35.23
C GLY A 475 -15.35 4.00 35.07
N ARG A 476 -15.49 4.61 33.88
CA ARG A 476 -16.59 5.44 33.39
C ARG A 476 -17.82 4.63 32.93
N TRP A 477 -17.66 3.41 32.39
CA TRP A 477 -18.81 2.54 32.04
C TRP A 477 -18.91 1.29 32.92
N ARG A 478 -17.78 0.83 33.50
CA ARG A 478 -17.68 -0.34 34.38
C ARG A 478 -18.29 -0.16 35.78
N ARG A 479 -18.78 1.05 36.12
CA ARG A 479 -19.47 1.33 37.40
C ARG A 479 -20.88 0.72 37.52
N ARG A 480 -21.36 -0.06 36.55
CA ARG A 480 -22.67 -0.72 36.66
C ARG A 480 -22.60 -2.21 36.32
N ALA A 481 -22.97 -2.98 37.35
CA ALA A 481 -23.34 -4.39 37.36
C ALA A 481 -22.20 -5.36 37.04
N GLU A 482 -21.29 -5.55 38.00
CA GLU A 482 -21.00 -6.96 38.30
C GLU A 482 -22.34 -7.59 38.68
N PRO A 483 -22.75 -8.71 38.05
CA PRO A 483 -23.90 -9.45 38.54
C PRO A 483 -23.70 -9.68 40.03
N ALA A 484 -24.72 -9.41 40.85
CA ALA A 484 -24.63 -9.69 42.29
C ALA A 484 -24.05 -11.10 42.47
N ARG A 485 -23.12 -11.29 43.42
CA ARG A 485 -22.59 -12.63 43.74
C ARG A 485 -23.80 -13.53 44.05
N GLY A 486 -24.15 -14.44 43.13
CA GLY A 486 -25.39 -15.23 43.18
C GLY A 486 -26.35 -15.06 41.98
N ALA A 487 -26.07 -14.18 41.02
CA ALA A 487 -26.92 -14.02 39.83
C ALA A 487 -26.94 -15.30 38.96
N ALA A 488 -28.14 -15.71 38.54
CA ALA A 488 -28.34 -16.86 37.67
C ALA A 488 -27.52 -16.74 36.36
N TRP A 489 -27.07 -17.88 35.83
CA TRP A 489 -26.33 -17.98 34.56
C TRP A 489 -26.88 -17.10 33.43
N PRO A 490 -28.20 -17.06 33.16
CA PRO A 490 -28.76 -16.24 32.09
C PRO A 490 -28.52 -14.73 32.29
N ALA A 491 -28.57 -14.24 33.53
CA ALA A 491 -28.34 -12.84 33.84
C ALA A 491 -26.86 -12.45 33.63
N ARG A 492 -25.93 -13.37 33.93
CA ARG A 492 -24.49 -13.19 33.68
C ARG A 492 -24.18 -13.18 32.18
N LEU A 493 -24.80 -14.08 31.43
CA LEU A 493 -24.69 -14.12 29.97
C LEU A 493 -25.24 -12.83 29.34
N ALA A 494 -26.45 -12.41 29.72
CA ALA A 494 -27.06 -11.19 29.21
C ALA A 494 -26.22 -9.93 29.53
N ALA A 495 -25.62 -9.86 30.71
CA ALA A 495 -24.71 -8.77 31.07
C ALA A 495 -23.46 -8.74 30.18
N SER A 496 -22.86 -9.91 29.92
CA SER A 496 -21.67 -10.07 29.07
C SER A 496 -21.97 -9.74 27.62
N VAL A 497 -23.09 -10.22 27.08
CA VAL A 497 -23.57 -9.90 25.72
C VAL A 497 -23.78 -8.40 25.57
N ARG A 498 -24.39 -7.74 26.56
CA ARG A 498 -24.61 -6.29 26.55
C ARG A 498 -23.31 -5.50 26.61
N GLU A 499 -22.30 -5.97 27.35
CA GLU A 499 -20.97 -5.35 27.38
C GLU A 499 -20.24 -5.52 26.05
N GLY A 500 -20.25 -6.73 25.49
CA GLY A 500 -19.72 -7.03 24.16
C GLY A 500 -20.37 -6.18 23.06
N ALA A 501 -21.71 -6.10 23.04
CA ALA A 501 -22.44 -5.28 22.09
C ALA A 501 -22.08 -3.78 22.18
N ARG A 502 -21.87 -3.28 23.40
CA ARG A 502 -21.44 -1.89 23.65
C ARG A 502 -20.01 -1.64 23.15
N ALA A 503 -19.09 -2.55 23.41
CA ALA A 503 -17.71 -2.47 22.92
C ALA A 503 -17.70 -2.51 21.38
N GLN A 504 -18.47 -3.43 20.78
CA GLN A 504 -18.59 -3.54 19.33
C GLN A 504 -19.18 -2.28 18.70
N ALA A 505 -20.24 -1.71 19.28
CA ALA A 505 -20.82 -0.46 18.80
C ALA A 505 -19.82 0.70 18.90
N ALA A 506 -19.07 0.79 19.99
CA ALA A 506 -18.05 1.82 20.18
C ALA A 506 -16.90 1.70 19.17
N LEU A 507 -16.43 0.47 18.88
CA LEU A 507 -15.42 0.22 17.86
C LEU A 507 -15.93 0.52 16.45
N THR A 508 -17.16 0.10 16.15
CA THR A 508 -17.79 0.31 14.83
C THR A 508 -17.93 1.80 14.52
N VAL A 509 -18.51 2.58 15.44
CA VAL A 509 -18.65 4.03 15.28
C VAL A 509 -17.29 4.73 15.37
N GLY A 510 -16.44 4.30 16.31
CA GLY A 510 -15.19 4.96 16.61
C GLY A 510 -14.13 4.84 15.51
N LEU A 511 -14.07 3.70 14.82
CA LEU A 511 -13.16 3.47 13.71
C LEU A 511 -13.71 3.91 12.36
N LEU A 512 -14.99 4.29 12.30
CA LEU A 512 -15.68 4.65 11.06
C LEU A 512 -14.94 5.72 10.23
N PRO A 513 -14.45 6.85 10.79
CA PRO A 513 -13.70 7.83 10.01
C PRO A 513 -12.40 7.29 9.43
N ALA A 514 -11.68 6.47 10.20
CA ALA A 514 -10.43 5.87 9.75
C ALA A 514 -10.67 4.88 8.61
N LEU A 515 -11.70 4.03 8.72
CA LEU A 515 -12.07 3.08 7.66
C LEU A 515 -12.53 3.80 6.39
N ALA A 516 -13.34 4.86 6.52
CA ALA A 516 -13.76 5.68 5.39
C ALA A 516 -12.58 6.37 4.69
N LEU A 517 -11.63 6.91 5.45
CA LEU A 517 -10.47 7.60 4.89
C LEU A 517 -9.48 6.63 4.23
N LEU A 518 -9.21 5.48 4.85
CA LEU A 518 -8.15 4.55 4.41
C LEU A 518 -8.62 3.56 3.35
N PHE A 519 -9.86 3.06 3.46
CA PHE A 519 -10.38 2.01 2.59
C PHE A 519 -11.58 2.44 1.75
N GLN A 520 -12.12 3.65 1.96
CA GLN A 520 -13.27 4.19 1.20
C GLN A 520 -14.48 3.24 1.22
N GLN A 521 -14.60 2.45 2.29
CA GLN A 521 -15.62 1.42 2.44
C GLN A 521 -16.00 1.28 3.91
N VAL A 522 -17.29 1.08 4.15
CA VAL A 522 -17.87 0.83 5.47
C VAL A 522 -18.73 -0.42 5.40
N SER A 523 -18.58 -1.31 6.38
CA SER A 523 -19.41 -2.50 6.51
C SER A 523 -20.44 -2.34 7.63
N LEU A 524 -21.73 -2.33 7.29
CA LEU A 524 -22.80 -2.27 8.28
C LEU A 524 -23.11 -3.64 8.89
N VAL A 525 -22.76 -4.73 8.20
CA VAL A 525 -22.90 -6.10 8.71
C VAL A 525 -21.76 -6.48 9.65
N SER A 526 -20.66 -5.71 9.67
CA SER A 526 -19.48 -5.96 10.50
C SER A 526 -19.77 -6.21 11.98
N PRO A 527 -20.66 -5.49 12.69
CA PRO A 527 -21.02 -5.81 14.07
C PRO A 527 -21.60 -7.21 14.25
N LEU A 528 -22.46 -7.65 13.32
CA LEU A 528 -23.09 -8.96 13.36
C LEU A 528 -22.08 -10.06 13.00
N ALA A 529 -21.31 -9.85 11.92
CA ALA A 529 -20.25 -10.76 11.51
C ALA A 529 -19.23 -10.97 12.64
N ASN A 530 -18.76 -9.89 13.28
CA ASN A 530 -17.79 -9.96 14.37
C ASN A 530 -18.37 -10.58 15.65
N ALA A 531 -19.68 -10.43 15.92
CA ALA A 531 -20.31 -11.06 17.07
C ALA A 531 -20.21 -12.60 17.02
N VAL A 532 -20.18 -13.19 15.83
CA VAL A 532 -20.04 -14.64 15.61
C VAL A 532 -18.59 -15.02 15.34
N ALA A 533 -17.90 -14.29 14.46
CA ALA A 533 -16.55 -14.62 14.02
C ALA A 533 -15.51 -14.47 15.14
N ILE A 534 -15.59 -13.43 15.98
CA ILE A 534 -14.59 -13.22 17.05
C ILE A 534 -14.58 -14.43 18.01
N PRO A 535 -15.71 -14.87 18.60
CA PRO A 535 -15.72 -16.04 19.48
C PRO A 535 -15.26 -17.32 18.78
N VAL A 536 -15.78 -17.61 17.58
CA VAL A 536 -15.46 -18.87 16.87
C VAL A 536 -13.99 -18.92 16.48
N VAL A 537 -13.46 -17.85 15.87
CA VAL A 537 -12.05 -17.81 15.44
C VAL A 537 -11.11 -17.81 16.63
N SER A 538 -11.41 -17.03 17.67
CA SER A 538 -10.49 -16.86 18.79
C SER A 538 -10.52 -18.03 19.77
N LEU A 539 -11.69 -18.61 20.05
CA LEU A 539 -11.84 -19.66 21.07
C LEU A 539 -11.77 -21.08 20.50
N LEU A 540 -12.07 -21.27 19.21
CA LEU A 540 -12.09 -22.60 18.59
C LEU A 540 -11.03 -22.71 17.49
N VAL A 541 -11.14 -21.94 16.41
CA VAL A 541 -10.32 -22.15 15.20
C VAL A 541 -8.84 -21.93 15.47
N THR A 542 -8.46 -20.82 16.10
CA THR A 542 -7.05 -20.50 16.34
C THR A 542 -6.40 -21.49 17.32
N PRO A 543 -7.02 -21.84 18.48
CA PRO A 543 -6.49 -22.89 19.35
C PRO A 543 -6.36 -24.25 18.65
N LEU A 544 -7.36 -24.66 17.86
CA LEU A 544 -7.30 -25.92 17.10
C LEU A 544 -6.19 -25.89 16.04
N ALA A 545 -6.01 -24.77 15.33
CA ALA A 545 -4.94 -24.62 14.34
C ALA A 545 -3.55 -24.68 14.98
N LEU A 546 -3.36 -24.04 16.14
CA LEU A 546 -2.10 -24.11 16.90
C LEU A 546 -1.85 -25.50 17.50
N MET A 547 -2.90 -26.19 17.95
CA MET A 547 -2.81 -27.56 18.44
C MET A 547 -2.46 -28.53 17.31
N ALA A 548 -3.10 -28.39 16.14
CA ALA A 548 -2.76 -29.14 14.94
C ALA A 548 -1.29 -28.94 14.56
N LEU A 549 -0.82 -27.68 14.54
CA LEU A 549 0.60 -27.38 14.30
C LEU A 549 1.51 -28.08 15.33
N GLY A 550 1.20 -27.96 16.62
CA GLY A 550 1.98 -28.58 17.69
C GLY A 550 2.08 -30.10 17.55
N LEU A 551 0.99 -30.77 17.14
CA LEU A 551 0.95 -32.21 16.90
C LEU A 551 1.70 -32.60 15.61
N CYS A 552 1.58 -31.83 14.54
CA CYS A 552 2.23 -32.12 13.26
C CYS A 552 3.76 -31.95 13.31
N VAL A 553 4.29 -31.12 14.22
CA VAL A 553 5.75 -30.93 14.37
C VAL A 553 6.37 -32.05 15.22
N VAL A 554 5.57 -32.79 16.00
CA VAL A 554 6.07 -33.89 16.84
C VAL A 554 6.07 -35.20 16.04
N PRO A 555 7.24 -35.86 15.89
CA PRO A 555 7.32 -37.15 15.20
C PRO A 555 6.34 -38.19 15.78
N GLY A 556 5.60 -38.88 14.92
CA GLY A 556 4.62 -39.89 15.31
C GLY A 556 3.20 -39.38 15.62
N LEU A 557 3.00 -38.06 15.79
CA LEU A 557 1.66 -37.49 16.09
C LEU A 557 0.95 -36.88 14.87
N HIS A 558 1.50 -37.05 13.66
CA HIS A 558 0.95 -36.50 12.42
C HIS A 558 -0.52 -36.87 12.17
N GLY A 559 -0.92 -38.12 12.46
CA GLY A 559 -2.32 -38.56 12.30
C GLY A 559 -3.29 -37.81 13.21
N ALA A 560 -2.92 -37.59 14.47
CA ALA A 560 -3.71 -36.78 15.40
C ALA A 560 -3.74 -35.31 14.96
N GLY A 561 -2.60 -34.78 14.49
CA GLY A 561 -2.52 -33.44 13.91
C GLY A 561 -3.46 -33.25 12.72
N ALA A 562 -3.54 -34.24 11.82
CA ALA A 562 -4.45 -34.23 10.67
C ALA A 562 -5.93 -34.22 11.08
N ILE A 563 -6.31 -34.99 12.11
CA ILE A 563 -7.68 -34.98 12.64
C ILE A 563 -8.03 -33.61 13.21
N VAL A 564 -7.15 -33.05 14.05
CA VAL A 564 -7.37 -31.72 14.65
C VAL A 564 -7.44 -30.63 13.58
N ALA A 565 -6.57 -30.71 12.55
CA ALA A 565 -6.59 -29.80 11.41
C ALA A 565 -7.91 -29.90 10.62
N ALA A 566 -8.42 -31.11 10.41
CA ALA A 566 -9.71 -31.33 9.75
C ALA A 566 -10.88 -30.75 10.57
N VAL A 567 -10.86 -30.90 11.89
CA VAL A 567 -11.87 -30.28 12.77
C VAL A 567 -11.77 -28.76 12.73
N ALA A 568 -10.55 -28.18 12.80
CA ALA A 568 -10.34 -26.75 12.67
C ALA A 568 -10.90 -26.21 11.34
N HIS A 569 -10.65 -26.93 10.25
CA HIS A 569 -11.15 -26.61 8.92
C HIS A 569 -12.68 -26.68 8.87
N ALA A 570 -13.30 -27.75 9.37
CA ALA A 570 -14.75 -27.90 9.38
C ALA A 570 -15.47 -26.79 10.19
N VAL A 571 -14.90 -26.40 11.34
CA VAL A 571 -15.44 -25.28 12.14
C VAL A 571 -15.33 -23.96 11.37
N PHE A 572 -14.20 -23.71 10.72
CA PHE A 572 -14.02 -22.48 9.94
C PHE A 572 -14.90 -22.47 8.68
N ASP A 573 -15.04 -23.60 7.99
CA ASP A 573 -15.92 -23.75 6.83
C ASP A 573 -17.38 -23.49 7.20
N GLY A 574 -17.85 -24.07 8.32
CA GLY A 574 -19.18 -23.79 8.87
C GLY A 574 -19.39 -22.32 9.26
N LEU A 575 -18.35 -21.63 9.75
CA LEU A 575 -18.39 -20.19 10.00
C LEU A 575 -18.49 -19.38 8.68
N MET A 576 -17.88 -19.85 7.61
CA MET A 576 -17.85 -19.12 6.34
C MET A 576 -19.21 -19.07 5.65
N VAL A 577 -20.09 -20.06 5.85
CA VAL A 577 -21.44 -20.08 5.25
C VAL A 577 -22.27 -18.84 5.62
N PRO A 578 -22.54 -18.52 6.90
CA PRO A 578 -23.28 -17.31 7.26
C PRO A 578 -22.51 -16.02 6.92
N LEU A 579 -21.17 -16.04 6.93
CA LEU A 579 -20.38 -14.88 6.55
C LEU A 579 -20.47 -14.56 5.06
N GLN A 580 -20.48 -15.57 4.19
CA GLN A 580 -20.71 -15.40 2.75
C GLN A 580 -22.11 -14.84 2.50
N TRP A 581 -23.13 -15.39 3.17
CA TRP A 581 -24.48 -14.85 3.10
C TRP A 581 -24.55 -13.37 3.51
N LEU A 582 -23.88 -12.99 4.60
CA LEU A 582 -23.78 -11.58 5.00
C LEU A 582 -23.01 -10.75 3.98
N ALA A 583 -21.91 -11.27 3.45
CA ALA A 583 -21.08 -10.59 2.48
C ALA A 583 -21.88 -10.23 1.24
N ASP A 584 -22.72 -11.14 0.73
CA ASP A 584 -23.50 -10.94 -0.51
C ASP A 584 -24.59 -9.87 -0.42
N THR A 585 -24.87 -9.33 0.77
CA THR A 585 -25.79 -8.21 0.95
C THR A 585 -25.20 -6.86 0.53
N ASP A 586 -26.03 -5.94 0.03
CA ASP A 586 -25.62 -4.57 -0.31
C ASP A 586 -25.12 -3.76 0.89
N LEU A 587 -25.55 -4.14 2.10
CA LEU A 587 -25.15 -3.48 3.36
C LEU A 587 -23.78 -3.95 3.86
N ALA A 588 -23.21 -5.01 3.27
CA ALA A 588 -21.91 -5.50 3.64
C ALA A 588 -20.80 -4.51 3.30
N ALA A 589 -20.95 -3.76 2.20
CA ALA A 589 -19.88 -2.93 1.68
C ALA A 589 -20.41 -1.65 1.06
N ILE A 590 -20.71 -0.67 1.92
CA ILE A 590 -21.09 0.65 1.46
C ILE A 590 -19.83 1.42 1.07
N SER A 591 -19.73 1.71 -0.23
CA SER A 591 -18.67 2.55 -0.76
C SER A 591 -18.90 4.02 -0.41
N VAL A 592 -17.89 4.65 0.16
CA VAL A 592 -17.86 6.08 0.51
C VAL A 592 -16.73 6.76 -0.22
N ALA A 593 -16.92 8.00 -0.69
CA ALA A 593 -15.85 8.73 -1.35
C ALA A 593 -14.72 9.08 -0.37
N ALA A 594 -13.51 9.31 -0.87
CA ALA A 594 -12.41 9.79 -0.05
C ALA A 594 -12.73 11.21 0.47
N PRO A 595 -12.92 11.41 1.78
CA PRO A 595 -13.30 12.70 2.31
C PRO A 595 -12.09 13.65 2.33
N PRO A 596 -12.25 14.94 2.02
CA PRO A 596 -11.22 15.93 2.24
C PRO A 596 -10.96 16.09 3.75
N TRP A 597 -9.75 16.52 4.11
CA TRP A 597 -9.29 16.65 5.49
C TRP A 597 -10.25 17.38 6.44
N PRO A 598 -10.93 18.49 6.05
CA PRO A 598 -11.88 19.16 6.93
C PRO A 598 -13.09 18.29 7.30
N LEU A 599 -13.63 17.52 6.36
CA LEU A 599 -14.76 16.62 6.62
C LEU A 599 -14.33 15.42 7.45
N PHE A 600 -13.14 14.89 7.21
CA PHE A 600 -12.55 13.88 8.07
C PHE A 600 -12.38 14.38 9.52
N ALA A 601 -11.84 15.58 9.71
CA ALA A 601 -11.67 16.18 11.03
C ALA A 601 -13.03 16.42 11.73
N LEU A 602 -14.04 16.86 10.98
CA LEU A 602 -15.41 17.00 11.48
C LEU A 602 -15.99 15.65 11.92
N GLY A 603 -15.83 14.61 11.11
CA GLY A 603 -16.27 13.26 11.45
C GLY A 603 -15.56 12.72 12.69
N LEU A 604 -14.25 12.95 12.83
CA LEU A 604 -13.48 12.58 14.01
C LEU A 604 -13.96 13.33 15.26
N ALA A 605 -14.22 14.63 15.16
CA ALA A 605 -14.81 15.41 16.24
C ALA A 605 -16.21 14.89 16.61
N GLY A 606 -17.00 14.49 15.61
CA GLY A 606 -18.29 13.82 15.78
C GLY A 606 -18.19 12.52 16.57
N VAL A 607 -17.23 11.66 16.25
CA VAL A 607 -16.94 10.44 17.03
C VAL A 607 -16.59 10.77 18.47
N VAL A 608 -15.67 11.72 18.68
CA VAL A 608 -15.25 12.14 20.02
C VAL A 608 -16.45 12.64 20.83
N TRP A 609 -17.36 13.41 20.21
CA TRP A 609 -18.59 13.89 20.83
C TRP A 609 -19.60 12.76 21.14
N ALA A 610 -19.80 11.85 20.19
CA ALA A 610 -20.73 10.71 20.35
C ALA A 610 -20.31 9.78 21.51
N LEU A 611 -19.00 9.61 21.70
CA LEU A 611 -18.40 8.74 22.71
C LEU A 611 -18.21 9.39 24.09
N GLN A 612 -18.67 10.63 24.29
CA GLN A 612 -18.62 11.29 25.60
C GLN A 612 -19.40 10.53 26.71
N PRO A 613 -19.17 10.80 28.00
CA PRO A 613 -19.89 10.14 29.10
C PRO A 613 -21.43 10.25 29.01
N ARG A 614 -22.13 9.26 29.60
CA ARG A 614 -23.61 9.29 29.73
C ARG A 614 -23.97 10.39 30.73
N GLY A 615 -24.60 11.46 30.25
CA GLY A 615 -24.94 12.65 31.06
C GLY A 615 -24.78 13.96 30.30
N LEU A 616 -23.92 13.99 29.27
CA LEU A 616 -23.87 15.13 28.35
C LEU A 616 -25.06 15.05 27.37
N PRO A 617 -25.93 16.07 27.31
CA PRO A 617 -27.03 16.11 26.35
C PRO A 617 -26.49 16.23 24.91
N GLY A 618 -27.29 15.79 23.93
CA GLY A 618 -26.96 15.99 22.51
C GLY A 618 -25.82 15.13 21.95
N ARG A 619 -25.38 14.06 22.64
CA ARG A 619 -24.35 13.14 22.12
C ARG A 619 -24.64 12.57 20.73
N TRP A 620 -25.92 12.35 20.43
CA TRP A 620 -26.38 11.88 19.12
C TRP A 620 -26.02 12.86 17.99
N LEU A 621 -25.84 14.15 18.28
CA LEU A 621 -25.33 15.14 17.31
C LEU A 621 -23.93 14.76 16.81
N GLY A 622 -23.15 14.00 17.58
CA GLY A 622 -21.85 13.49 17.14
C GLY A 622 -21.99 12.53 15.95
N LEU A 623 -23.10 11.77 15.90
CA LEU A 623 -23.43 10.94 14.74
C LEU A 623 -23.87 11.80 13.54
N VAL A 624 -24.55 12.92 13.79
CA VAL A 624 -24.90 13.88 12.73
C VAL A 624 -23.64 14.50 12.12
N LEU A 625 -22.62 14.81 12.93
CA LEU A 625 -21.33 15.34 12.47
C LEU A 625 -20.54 14.35 11.60
N LEU A 626 -20.86 13.05 11.63
CA LEU A 626 -20.28 12.05 10.72
C LEU A 626 -20.91 12.09 9.32
N VAL A 627 -22.16 12.51 9.21
CA VAL A 627 -22.93 12.44 7.95
C VAL A 627 -22.25 13.21 6.81
N PRO A 628 -21.75 14.45 6.98
CA PRO A 628 -21.09 15.17 5.89
C PRO A 628 -19.88 14.42 5.30
N MET A 629 -19.14 13.68 6.12
CA MET A 629 -18.00 12.86 5.68
C MET A 629 -18.48 11.63 4.90
N LEU A 630 -19.49 10.91 5.42
CA LEU A 630 -20.00 9.67 4.81
C LEU A 630 -20.82 9.93 3.54
N ALA A 631 -21.52 11.07 3.49
CA ALA A 631 -22.33 11.49 2.37
C ALA A 631 -21.56 12.39 1.38
N TYR A 632 -20.26 12.60 1.60
CA TYR A 632 -19.43 13.43 0.74
C TYR A 632 -19.48 12.92 -0.71
N ARG A 633 -19.75 13.84 -1.64
CA ARG A 633 -19.68 13.60 -3.07
C ARG A 633 -18.60 14.50 -3.65
N PRO A 634 -17.52 13.95 -4.20
CA PRO A 634 -16.47 14.74 -4.82
C PRO A 634 -17.02 15.58 -5.97
N ALA A 635 -16.45 16.78 -6.16
CA ALA A 635 -16.87 17.67 -7.23
C ALA A 635 -16.72 17.02 -8.61
N ARG A 636 -17.75 17.20 -9.44
CA ARG A 636 -17.80 16.81 -10.86
C ARG A 636 -17.54 18.05 -11.74
N PRO A 637 -17.07 17.86 -12.99
CA PRO A 637 -16.99 18.94 -13.97
C PRO A 637 -18.33 19.66 -14.19
N ALA A 638 -18.31 20.90 -14.69
CA ALA A 638 -19.53 21.56 -15.15
C ALA A 638 -20.02 20.93 -16.48
N PRO A 639 -21.28 21.18 -16.91
CA PRO A 639 -21.73 20.79 -18.25
C PRO A 639 -20.80 21.34 -19.34
N GLY A 640 -20.45 20.51 -20.32
CA GLY A 640 -19.48 20.80 -21.38
C GLY A 640 -18.01 20.66 -20.96
N GLU A 641 -17.73 20.56 -19.66
CA GLU A 641 -16.39 20.29 -19.12
C GLU A 641 -16.20 18.78 -18.88
N TRP A 642 -14.94 18.35 -18.87
CA TRP A 642 -14.58 16.95 -18.60
C TRP A 642 -13.31 16.86 -17.75
N ARG A 643 -13.17 15.75 -17.02
CA ARG A 643 -11.93 15.33 -16.37
C ARG A 643 -11.48 14.00 -16.95
N LEU A 644 -10.23 13.93 -17.38
CA LEU A 644 -9.61 12.75 -17.98
C LEU A 644 -8.47 12.28 -17.06
N ALA A 645 -8.60 11.10 -16.46
CA ALA A 645 -7.59 10.49 -15.60
C ALA A 645 -6.98 9.28 -16.30
N LEU A 646 -5.74 9.41 -16.78
CA LEU A 646 -4.94 8.31 -17.31
C LEU A 646 -4.22 7.64 -16.13
N LEU A 647 -4.73 6.49 -15.71
CA LEU A 647 -4.25 5.80 -14.51
C LEU A 647 -2.91 5.11 -14.76
N ASP A 648 -2.05 5.09 -13.75
CA ASP A 648 -0.82 4.30 -13.80
C ASP A 648 -1.13 2.84 -13.48
N VAL A 649 -1.26 2.03 -14.53
CA VAL A 649 -1.52 0.59 -14.46
C VAL A 649 -0.31 -0.25 -14.84
N GLY A 650 0.88 0.37 -14.88
CA GLY A 650 2.07 -0.23 -15.46
C GLY A 650 2.00 -0.27 -16.99
N GLN A 651 2.32 -1.41 -17.59
CA GLN A 651 2.25 -1.57 -19.04
C GLN A 651 0.81 -1.92 -19.45
N GLY A 652 0.09 -0.95 -20.03
CA GLY A 652 -1.29 -1.09 -20.47
C GLY A 652 -2.09 0.22 -20.34
N THR A 653 -3.35 0.18 -20.72
CA THR A 653 -4.22 1.38 -20.76
C THR A 653 -5.39 1.23 -19.80
N ALA A 654 -5.64 2.29 -19.02
CA ALA A 654 -6.88 2.49 -18.28
C ALA A 654 -7.09 4.00 -18.08
N ILE A 655 -8.20 4.51 -18.61
CA ILE A 655 -8.49 5.95 -18.66
C ILE A 655 -9.92 6.19 -18.19
N VAL A 656 -10.10 7.05 -17.19
CA VAL A 656 -11.43 7.43 -16.70
C VAL A 656 -11.78 8.83 -17.20
N VAL A 657 -12.93 8.96 -17.86
CA VAL A 657 -13.51 10.24 -18.27
C VAL A 657 -14.70 10.55 -17.37
N GLU A 658 -14.66 11.64 -16.63
CA GLU A 658 -15.79 12.16 -15.86
C GLU A 658 -16.42 13.36 -16.58
N THR A 659 -17.74 13.38 -16.69
CA THR A 659 -18.54 14.57 -17.06
C THR A 659 -19.33 15.06 -15.84
N ALA A 660 -20.27 16.00 -16.02
CA ALA A 660 -21.08 16.53 -14.93
C ALA A 660 -21.84 15.44 -14.16
N ARG A 661 -22.34 14.41 -14.84
CA ARG A 661 -23.14 13.32 -14.24
C ARG A 661 -22.71 11.92 -14.66
N ALA A 662 -22.06 11.77 -15.82
CA ALA A 662 -21.64 10.49 -16.36
C ALA A 662 -20.15 10.21 -16.14
N THR A 663 -19.78 8.94 -16.22
CA THR A 663 -18.41 8.42 -16.17
C THR A 663 -18.25 7.35 -17.24
N LEU A 664 -17.19 7.49 -18.03
CA LEU A 664 -16.74 6.50 -18.99
C LEU A 664 -15.40 5.93 -18.54
N LEU A 665 -15.20 4.63 -18.73
CA LEU A 665 -13.92 3.96 -18.59
C LEU A 665 -13.45 3.48 -19.96
N TYR A 666 -12.28 3.89 -20.40
CA TYR A 666 -11.63 3.43 -21.62
C TYR A 666 -10.44 2.54 -21.25
N ASP A 667 -10.53 1.28 -21.65
CA ASP A 667 -9.70 0.15 -21.22
C ASP A 667 -9.65 -0.07 -19.70
N THR A 668 -9.15 -1.23 -19.31
CA THR A 668 -9.25 -1.76 -17.93
C THR A 668 -7.91 -2.21 -17.35
N GLY A 669 -6.84 -2.05 -18.12
CA GLY A 669 -5.45 -2.36 -17.75
C GLY A 669 -5.13 -3.87 -17.68
N PRO A 670 -3.86 -4.20 -17.34
CA PRO A 670 -3.32 -5.55 -17.37
C PRO A 670 -3.72 -6.44 -16.18
N PRO A 671 -3.58 -7.77 -16.30
CA PRO A 671 -3.51 -8.68 -15.17
C PRO A 671 -2.18 -8.51 -14.40
N TYR A 672 -2.23 -8.71 -13.09
CA TYR A 672 -1.10 -8.74 -12.16
C TYR A 672 -0.90 -10.15 -11.60
N GLY A 673 -0.58 -11.10 -12.49
CA GLY A 673 -0.55 -12.53 -12.18
C GLY A 673 -1.96 -13.15 -12.25
N GLU A 674 -2.13 -14.36 -11.71
CA GLU A 674 -3.40 -15.11 -11.83
C GLU A 674 -4.52 -14.56 -10.95
N GLN A 675 -4.17 -13.99 -9.79
CA GLN A 675 -5.16 -13.60 -8.78
C GLN A 675 -5.44 -12.10 -8.74
N ALA A 676 -4.68 -11.27 -9.45
CA ALA A 676 -4.81 -9.81 -9.40
C ALA A 676 -4.83 -9.19 -10.79
N ASP A 677 -5.38 -7.98 -10.90
CA ASP A 677 -5.51 -7.23 -12.14
C ASP A 677 -5.64 -5.73 -11.83
N ALA A 678 -5.42 -4.89 -12.85
CA ALA A 678 -5.53 -3.44 -12.76
C ALA A 678 -6.96 -2.97 -12.43
N GLY A 679 -7.98 -3.66 -12.93
CA GLY A 679 -9.38 -3.37 -12.64
C GLY A 679 -9.67 -3.32 -11.14
N GLY A 680 -9.29 -4.35 -10.40
CA GLY A 680 -9.55 -4.42 -8.96
C GLY A 680 -8.48 -3.76 -8.07
N ARG A 681 -7.24 -3.57 -8.54
CA ARG A 681 -6.15 -2.95 -7.74
C ARG A 681 -5.93 -1.46 -8.00
N VAL A 682 -6.35 -0.94 -9.15
CA VAL A 682 -6.12 0.46 -9.54
C VAL A 682 -7.43 1.15 -9.89
N VAL A 683 -8.18 0.61 -10.86
CA VAL A 683 -9.40 1.25 -11.38
C VAL A 683 -10.48 1.36 -10.31
N TRP A 684 -10.86 0.25 -9.67
CA TRP A 684 -11.90 0.24 -8.65
C TRP A 684 -11.57 1.15 -7.45
N PRO A 685 -10.38 1.07 -6.82
CA PRO A 685 -10.02 2.00 -5.75
C PRO A 685 -10.13 3.48 -6.15
N TYR A 686 -9.70 3.83 -7.38
CA TYR A 686 -9.84 5.19 -7.90
C TYR A 686 -11.32 5.60 -8.05
N LEU A 687 -12.14 4.77 -8.69
CA LEU A 687 -13.57 5.03 -8.88
C LEU A 687 -14.29 5.19 -7.54
N ARG A 688 -14.00 4.30 -6.59
CA ARG A 688 -14.55 4.34 -5.23
C ARG A 688 -14.15 5.61 -4.49
N ALA A 689 -12.88 6.00 -4.53
CA ALA A 689 -12.40 7.23 -3.90
C ALA A 689 -13.05 8.49 -4.52
N ARG A 690 -13.35 8.47 -5.82
CA ARG A 690 -14.09 9.51 -6.53
C ARG A 690 -15.61 9.47 -6.29
N GLY A 691 -16.12 8.51 -5.53
CA GLY A 691 -17.55 8.37 -5.23
C GLY A 691 -18.38 7.93 -6.44
N ILE A 692 -17.74 7.32 -7.44
CA ILE A 692 -18.38 6.80 -8.66
C ILE A 692 -19.03 5.47 -8.31
N ARG A 693 -20.34 5.35 -8.57
CA ARG A 693 -21.16 4.19 -8.19
C ARG A 693 -21.65 3.37 -9.38
N ARG A 694 -21.44 3.85 -10.60
CA ARG A 694 -21.85 3.21 -11.85
C ARG A 694 -20.97 3.76 -12.98
N LEU A 695 -20.85 3.01 -14.07
CA LEU A 695 -20.25 3.47 -15.31
C LEU A 695 -21.32 3.51 -16.39
N GLU A 696 -21.50 4.67 -17.00
CA GLU A 696 -22.38 4.84 -18.15
C GLU A 696 -21.83 4.08 -19.36
N HIS A 697 -20.51 4.14 -19.57
CA HIS A 697 -19.85 3.43 -20.65
C HIS A 697 -18.53 2.80 -20.20
N VAL A 698 -18.29 1.58 -20.65
CA VAL A 698 -16.95 0.97 -20.68
C VAL A 698 -16.59 0.76 -22.14
N VAL A 699 -15.43 1.24 -22.56
CA VAL A 699 -14.88 1.00 -23.90
C VAL A 699 -13.66 0.12 -23.73
N VAL A 700 -13.62 -1.03 -24.41
CA VAL A 700 -12.46 -1.91 -24.49
C VAL A 700 -11.92 -1.83 -25.91
N SER A 701 -10.81 -1.14 -26.08
CA SER A 701 -10.24 -0.81 -27.38
C SER A 701 -9.99 -2.08 -28.20
N HIS A 702 -9.37 -3.10 -27.62
CA HIS A 702 -9.12 -4.42 -28.23
C HIS A 702 -8.91 -5.51 -27.17
N ALA A 703 -8.79 -6.77 -27.61
CA ALA A 703 -8.86 -7.96 -26.75
C ALA A 703 -7.56 -8.31 -26.01
N ASP A 704 -6.51 -7.52 -26.14
CA ASP A 704 -5.23 -7.86 -25.51
C ASP A 704 -5.22 -7.60 -24.01
N ALA A 705 -4.43 -8.39 -23.30
CA ALA A 705 -4.52 -8.52 -21.86
C ALA A 705 -4.19 -7.21 -21.12
N ASP A 706 -3.33 -6.36 -21.66
CA ASP A 706 -2.96 -5.05 -21.12
C ASP A 706 -4.02 -3.95 -21.31
N HIS A 707 -5.13 -4.28 -21.99
CA HIS A 707 -6.30 -3.43 -22.18
C HIS A 707 -7.57 -4.04 -21.57
N ALA A 708 -7.84 -5.31 -21.88
CA ALA A 708 -9.06 -6.01 -21.45
C ALA A 708 -8.91 -6.78 -20.11
N GLY A 709 -7.69 -6.88 -19.56
CA GLY A 709 -7.38 -7.77 -18.43
C GLY A 709 -8.13 -7.47 -17.13
N GLY A 710 -8.50 -6.20 -16.90
CA GLY A 710 -9.25 -5.78 -15.72
C GLY A 710 -10.78 -5.85 -15.85
N LEU A 711 -11.32 -6.16 -17.03
CA LEU A 711 -12.75 -6.00 -17.32
C LEU A 711 -13.66 -6.78 -16.37
N ARG A 712 -13.33 -8.05 -16.10
CA ARG A 712 -14.11 -8.90 -15.19
C ARG A 712 -14.19 -8.31 -13.78
N SER A 713 -13.07 -7.77 -13.28
CA SER A 713 -13.02 -7.16 -11.95
C SER A 713 -13.80 -5.84 -11.89
N VAL A 714 -13.83 -5.07 -12.98
CA VAL A 714 -14.66 -3.86 -13.08
C VAL A 714 -16.15 -4.21 -13.09
N LEU A 715 -16.57 -5.15 -13.94
CA LEU A 715 -17.97 -5.57 -14.04
C LEU A 715 -18.50 -6.20 -12.74
N ALA A 716 -17.64 -6.87 -11.98
CA ALA A 716 -17.99 -7.42 -10.67
C ALA A 716 -18.07 -6.36 -9.56
N ALA A 717 -17.38 -5.23 -9.70
CA ALA A 717 -17.25 -4.23 -8.63
C ALA A 717 -18.35 -3.16 -8.65
N LEU A 718 -18.84 -2.77 -9.83
CA LEU A 718 -19.91 -1.76 -9.94
C LEU A 718 -20.77 -1.96 -11.19
N PRO A 719 -22.04 -1.51 -11.17
CA PRO A 719 -22.93 -1.56 -12.33
C PRO A 719 -22.38 -0.81 -13.55
N VAL A 720 -22.52 -1.41 -14.72
CA VAL A 720 -22.16 -0.83 -16.02
C VAL A 720 -23.38 -0.86 -16.95
N PHE A 721 -23.68 0.26 -17.59
CA PHE A 721 -24.84 0.34 -18.49
C PHE A 721 -24.53 -0.15 -19.90
N GLN A 722 -23.43 0.30 -20.50
CA GLN A 722 -23.04 -0.03 -21.86
C GLN A 722 -21.57 -0.41 -21.93
N VAL A 723 -21.26 -1.51 -22.61
CA VAL A 723 -19.90 -1.90 -22.98
C VAL A 723 -19.75 -1.79 -24.51
N HIS A 724 -18.70 -1.10 -24.94
CA HIS A 724 -18.27 -1.01 -26.33
C HIS A 724 -16.95 -1.77 -26.50
N ALA A 725 -16.82 -2.60 -27.52
CA ALA A 725 -15.53 -3.20 -27.85
C ALA A 725 -15.36 -3.41 -29.36
N SER A 726 -14.14 -3.61 -29.82
CA SER A 726 -13.85 -3.94 -31.23
C SER A 726 -14.10 -5.42 -31.58
N TYR A 727 -14.44 -6.23 -30.58
CA TYR A 727 -14.65 -7.67 -30.66
C TYR A 727 -15.88 -8.07 -29.84
N ASP A 728 -16.45 -9.25 -30.12
CA ASP A 728 -17.60 -9.74 -29.36
C ASP A 728 -17.19 -10.17 -27.94
N LEU A 729 -17.94 -9.66 -26.97
CA LEU A 729 -17.87 -10.13 -25.59
C LEU A 729 -18.95 -11.17 -25.36
N VAL A 730 -18.59 -12.26 -24.68
CA VAL A 730 -19.54 -13.32 -24.33
C VAL A 730 -20.61 -12.74 -23.40
N PRO A 731 -21.93 -12.85 -23.71
CA PRO A 731 -22.99 -12.25 -22.91
C PRO A 731 -22.95 -12.62 -21.42
N ALA A 732 -22.58 -13.87 -21.11
CA ALA A 732 -22.44 -14.35 -19.73
C ALA A 732 -21.39 -13.56 -18.91
N GLY A 733 -20.42 -12.92 -19.56
CA GLY A 733 -19.38 -12.12 -18.93
C GLY A 733 -19.76 -10.65 -18.69
N LEU A 734 -20.87 -10.17 -19.27
CA LEU A 734 -21.28 -8.76 -19.25
C LEU A 734 -22.20 -8.39 -18.07
N GLY A 735 -22.73 -9.38 -17.36
CA GLY A 735 -23.73 -9.15 -16.31
C GLY A 735 -25.00 -8.54 -16.91
N GLN A 736 -25.35 -7.33 -16.47
CA GLN A 736 -26.54 -6.59 -16.94
C GLN A 736 -26.21 -5.52 -17.99
N ALA A 737 -24.94 -5.37 -18.39
CA ALA A 737 -24.54 -4.33 -19.32
C ALA A 737 -24.99 -4.67 -20.75
N ALA A 738 -25.51 -3.66 -21.46
CA ALA A 738 -25.72 -3.75 -22.89
C ALA A 738 -24.37 -3.76 -23.62
N PHE A 739 -24.34 -4.37 -24.82
CA PHE A 739 -23.12 -4.48 -25.62
C PHE A 739 -23.33 -3.95 -27.03
N SER A 740 -22.31 -3.29 -27.56
CA SER A 740 -22.22 -2.92 -28.97
C SER A 740 -20.78 -2.94 -29.44
N ARG A 741 -20.57 -3.27 -30.72
CA ARG A 741 -19.25 -3.08 -31.33
C ARG A 741 -19.00 -1.60 -31.58
N CYS A 742 -17.78 -1.15 -31.30
CA CYS A 742 -17.36 0.20 -31.66
C CYS A 742 -17.17 0.29 -33.19
N ALA A 743 -17.68 1.36 -33.78
CA ALA A 743 -17.55 1.60 -35.22
C ALA A 743 -17.48 3.10 -35.52
N ALA A 744 -16.68 3.46 -36.53
CA ALA A 744 -16.54 4.83 -36.99
C ALA A 744 -17.90 5.45 -37.32
N GLY A 745 -18.11 6.69 -36.87
CA GLY A 745 -19.37 7.42 -37.06
C GLY A 745 -20.40 7.22 -35.94
N GLN A 746 -20.24 6.20 -35.09
CA GLN A 746 -21.01 6.12 -33.83
C GLN A 746 -20.62 7.28 -32.92
N ARG A 747 -21.62 8.02 -32.46
CA ARG A 747 -21.44 9.18 -31.59
C ARG A 747 -22.57 9.31 -30.58
N TRP A 748 -22.25 9.84 -29.42
CA TRP A 748 -23.21 10.17 -28.37
C TRP A 748 -22.71 11.38 -27.58
N THR A 749 -23.64 12.07 -26.92
CA THR A 749 -23.31 13.26 -26.12
C THR A 749 -23.83 13.07 -24.70
N LEU A 750 -22.97 13.30 -23.72
CA LEU A 750 -23.32 13.27 -22.29
C LEU A 750 -22.94 14.60 -21.66
N ASP A 751 -23.92 15.27 -21.06
CA ASP A 751 -23.72 16.55 -20.36
C ASP A 751 -22.99 17.63 -21.17
N GLY A 752 -23.19 17.67 -22.50
CA GLY A 752 -22.51 18.62 -23.39
C GLY A 752 -21.10 18.22 -23.84
N VAL A 753 -20.67 16.99 -23.53
CA VAL A 753 -19.41 16.40 -24.02
C VAL A 753 -19.75 15.36 -25.09
N GLU A 754 -19.24 15.54 -26.30
CA GLU A 754 -19.39 14.61 -27.42
C GLU A 754 -18.34 13.50 -27.33
N PHE A 755 -18.79 12.27 -27.54
CA PHE A 755 -17.96 11.07 -27.69
C PHE A 755 -18.20 10.52 -29.09
N ALA A 756 -17.14 10.35 -29.87
CA ALA A 756 -17.24 9.87 -31.24
C ALA A 756 -16.18 8.80 -31.52
N PHE A 757 -16.62 7.62 -31.95
CA PHE A 757 -15.70 6.62 -32.49
C PHE A 757 -15.26 7.05 -33.89
N LEU A 758 -13.94 7.13 -34.07
CA LEU A 758 -13.32 7.46 -35.36
C LEU A 758 -12.86 6.20 -36.12
N HIS A 759 -12.70 5.09 -35.40
CA HIS A 759 -12.19 3.83 -35.92
C HIS A 759 -12.64 2.68 -35.00
N PRO A 760 -12.90 1.46 -35.50
CA PRO A 760 -12.71 0.96 -36.87
C PRO A 760 -13.84 1.30 -37.87
N ALA A 761 -13.53 1.35 -39.17
CA ALA A 761 -14.48 1.70 -40.23
C ALA A 761 -15.58 0.65 -40.48
N SER A 762 -15.32 -0.64 -40.20
CA SER A 762 -16.32 -1.70 -40.20
C SER A 762 -16.01 -2.74 -39.12
N PRO A 763 -16.98 -3.12 -38.27
CA PRO A 763 -16.77 -4.08 -37.20
C PRO A 763 -16.98 -5.54 -37.62
N ALA A 764 -16.98 -5.89 -38.91
CA ALA A 764 -17.43 -7.20 -39.38
C ALA A 764 -16.37 -8.32 -39.22
N GLY A 765 -16.71 -9.35 -38.45
CA GLY A 765 -15.96 -10.62 -38.36
C GLY A 765 -15.20 -10.84 -37.05
N GLU A 766 -14.67 -12.05 -36.89
CA GLU A 766 -13.63 -12.34 -35.89
C GLU A 766 -12.34 -11.64 -36.31
N VAL A 767 -11.80 -10.78 -35.44
CA VAL A 767 -10.53 -10.12 -35.69
C VAL A 767 -9.39 -11.09 -35.38
N PRO A 768 -8.54 -11.45 -36.37
CA PRO A 768 -7.40 -12.32 -36.12
C PRO A 768 -6.47 -11.72 -35.05
N PRO A 769 -5.80 -12.54 -34.21
CA PRO A 769 -4.91 -12.03 -33.17
C PRO A 769 -3.88 -11.01 -33.65
N ARG A 770 -3.34 -11.17 -34.86
CA ARG A 770 -2.34 -10.26 -35.46
C ARG A 770 -2.89 -8.88 -35.86
N GLN A 771 -4.21 -8.73 -35.95
CA GLN A 771 -4.87 -7.49 -36.37
C GLN A 771 -5.66 -6.82 -35.23
N ARG A 772 -5.64 -7.37 -34.01
CA ARG A 772 -6.38 -6.80 -32.87
C ARG A 772 -6.08 -5.33 -32.65
N ASN A 773 -4.81 -4.97 -32.68
CA ASN A 773 -4.31 -3.60 -32.56
C ASN A 773 -4.87 -2.70 -33.66
N ALA A 774 -4.85 -3.17 -34.91
CA ALA A 774 -5.38 -2.49 -36.08
C ALA A 774 -6.91 -2.32 -36.06
N HIS A 775 -7.63 -2.97 -35.15
CA HIS A 775 -9.07 -2.79 -34.94
C HIS A 775 -9.41 -2.03 -33.65
N SER A 776 -8.41 -1.43 -32.98
CA SER A 776 -8.62 -0.70 -31.72
C SER A 776 -9.73 0.36 -31.84
N CYS A 777 -10.64 0.43 -30.87
CA CYS A 777 -11.65 1.49 -30.83
C CYS A 777 -10.98 2.86 -30.59
N VAL A 778 -10.95 3.75 -31.58
CA VAL A 778 -10.40 5.10 -31.40
C VAL A 778 -11.54 6.03 -31.02
N LEU A 779 -11.44 6.64 -29.84
CA LEU A 779 -12.48 7.49 -29.27
C LEU A 779 -12.00 8.93 -29.15
N ARG A 780 -12.72 9.86 -29.78
CA ARG A 780 -12.57 11.30 -29.55
C ARG A 780 -13.54 11.73 -28.45
N VAL A 781 -13.03 12.50 -27.49
CA VAL A 781 -13.80 13.14 -26.42
C VAL A 781 -13.72 14.64 -26.62
N ARG A 782 -14.82 15.32 -26.94
CA ARG A 782 -14.85 16.76 -27.24
C ARG A 782 -15.77 17.48 -26.26
N GLY A 783 -15.18 18.31 -25.42
CA GLY A 783 -15.92 19.24 -24.56
C GLY A 783 -16.12 20.60 -25.24
N ALA A 784 -16.63 21.55 -24.47
CA ALA A 784 -16.87 22.93 -24.92
C ALA A 784 -15.56 23.71 -25.18
N HIS A 785 -14.48 23.35 -24.49
CA HIS A 785 -13.22 24.12 -24.50
C HIS A 785 -12.02 23.33 -25.01
N HIS A 786 -11.98 22.02 -24.76
CA HIS A 786 -10.85 21.16 -25.10
C HIS A 786 -11.35 19.80 -25.59
N ALA A 787 -10.49 19.10 -26.34
CA ALA A 787 -10.74 17.75 -26.82
C ALA A 787 -9.57 16.80 -26.51
N ALA A 788 -9.87 15.51 -26.44
CA ALA A 788 -8.90 14.45 -26.25
C ALA A 788 -9.12 13.30 -27.24
N LEU A 789 -8.04 12.62 -27.62
CA LEU A 789 -8.07 11.44 -28.50
C LEU A 789 -7.49 10.22 -27.77
N LEU A 790 -8.30 9.17 -27.67
CA LEU A 790 -7.93 7.88 -27.07
C LEU A 790 -7.78 6.86 -28.18
N THR A 791 -6.55 6.47 -28.47
CA THR A 791 -6.23 5.79 -29.74
C THR A 791 -6.17 4.27 -29.65
N GLY A 792 -6.13 3.70 -28.44
CA GLY A 792 -5.76 2.30 -28.26
C GLY A 792 -4.41 2.00 -28.92
N ASP A 793 -4.29 0.85 -29.55
CA ASP A 793 -3.02 0.35 -30.08
C ASP A 793 -2.93 0.38 -31.61
N ILE A 794 -3.70 1.26 -32.27
CA ILE A 794 -3.63 1.44 -33.73
C ILE A 794 -2.20 1.65 -34.24
N GLY A 795 -1.93 1.18 -35.46
CA GLY A 795 -0.63 1.32 -36.11
C GLY A 795 -0.58 2.46 -37.12
N ALA A 796 0.60 2.66 -37.72
CA ALA A 796 0.84 3.75 -38.67
C ALA A 796 -0.13 3.81 -39.87
N ALA A 797 -0.67 2.67 -40.31
CA ALA A 797 -1.62 2.62 -41.43
C ALA A 797 -2.98 3.22 -41.02
N GLU A 798 -3.52 2.81 -39.88
CA GLU A 798 -4.76 3.35 -39.34
C GLU A 798 -4.59 4.82 -38.93
N GLU A 799 -3.44 5.18 -38.38
CA GLU A 799 -3.07 6.56 -38.06
C GLU A 799 -3.07 7.46 -39.31
N ALA A 800 -2.52 6.99 -40.43
CA ALA A 800 -2.55 7.72 -41.70
C ALA A 800 -3.98 7.88 -42.23
N GLY A 801 -4.81 6.84 -42.11
CA GLY A 801 -6.23 6.89 -42.47
C GLY A 801 -7.01 7.92 -41.63
N LEU A 802 -6.73 7.99 -40.33
CA LEU A 802 -7.33 8.98 -39.43
C LEU A 802 -6.85 10.40 -39.74
N ALA A 803 -5.57 10.59 -40.02
CA ALA A 803 -4.98 11.89 -40.37
C ALA A 803 -5.47 12.41 -41.73
N ALA A 804 -5.82 11.51 -42.66
CA ALA A 804 -6.46 11.85 -43.92
C ALA A 804 -7.96 12.19 -43.76
N GLY A 805 -8.59 11.73 -42.68
CA GLY A 805 -9.95 12.11 -42.29
C GLY A 805 -10.02 13.55 -41.77
N ALA A 806 -11.22 14.13 -41.73
CA ALA A 806 -11.45 15.51 -41.30
C ALA A 806 -10.90 15.82 -39.88
N ASP A 807 -10.80 17.11 -39.55
CA ASP A 807 -10.21 17.73 -38.35
C ASP A 807 -10.04 16.80 -37.11
N LEU A 808 -8.79 16.38 -36.91
CA LEU A 808 -8.34 15.54 -35.79
C LEU A 808 -7.73 16.39 -34.65
N ALA A 809 -7.85 17.72 -34.70
CA ALA A 809 -7.26 18.60 -33.70
C ALA A 809 -7.82 18.31 -32.30
N VAL A 810 -6.91 18.08 -31.36
CA VAL A 810 -7.21 17.81 -29.95
C VAL A 810 -6.12 18.41 -29.06
N ASP A 811 -6.40 18.59 -27.77
CA ASP A 811 -5.43 19.10 -26.80
C ASP A 811 -4.61 17.97 -26.17
N VAL A 812 -5.25 16.81 -25.94
CA VAL A 812 -4.64 15.66 -25.27
C VAL A 812 -4.74 14.42 -26.15
N VAL A 813 -3.61 13.75 -26.38
CA VAL A 813 -3.56 12.44 -27.06
C VAL A 813 -3.01 11.40 -26.10
N ALA A 814 -3.77 10.33 -25.86
CA ALA A 814 -3.18 9.08 -25.38
C ALA A 814 -2.47 8.46 -26.59
N VAL A 815 -1.14 8.35 -26.54
CA VAL A 815 -0.36 8.01 -27.73
C VAL A 815 -0.60 6.55 -28.13
N PRO A 816 -0.68 6.23 -29.43
CA PRO A 816 -1.02 4.88 -29.84
C PRO A 816 0.02 3.85 -29.43
N HIS A 817 -0.45 2.67 -29.04
CA HIS A 817 0.37 1.49 -28.76
C HIS A 817 1.48 1.77 -27.73
N HIS A 818 1.12 2.50 -26.68
CA HIS A 818 2.01 2.93 -25.60
C HIS A 818 3.26 3.71 -26.07
N GLY A 819 3.23 4.24 -27.30
CA GLY A 819 4.36 4.89 -27.95
C GLY A 819 5.39 3.92 -28.54
N SER A 820 4.95 2.78 -29.07
CA SER A 820 5.81 1.83 -29.79
C SER A 820 6.62 2.48 -30.93
N ARG A 821 7.66 1.78 -31.42
CA ARG A 821 8.46 2.26 -32.57
C ARG A 821 7.61 2.49 -33.83
N GLY A 822 6.57 1.66 -34.03
CA GLY A 822 5.71 1.68 -35.21
C GLY A 822 4.48 2.58 -35.11
N SER A 823 4.31 3.31 -34.00
CA SER A 823 3.16 4.19 -33.77
C SER A 823 3.58 5.66 -33.65
N SER A 824 2.61 6.57 -33.50
CA SER A 824 2.82 8.02 -33.48
C SER A 824 3.50 8.53 -34.74
N SER A 825 3.01 8.12 -35.91
CA SER A 825 3.43 8.60 -37.24
C SER A 825 3.38 10.13 -37.32
N GLN A 826 4.21 10.70 -38.19
CA GLN A 826 4.27 12.15 -38.36
C GLN A 826 2.91 12.72 -38.79
N ALA A 827 2.19 12.01 -39.67
CA ALA A 827 0.86 12.40 -40.12
C ALA A 827 -0.13 12.54 -38.95
N LEU A 828 -0.14 11.59 -38.00
CA LEU A 828 -0.99 11.69 -36.81
C LEU A 828 -0.58 12.87 -35.91
N VAL A 829 0.72 13.02 -35.65
CA VAL A 829 1.25 14.08 -34.80
C VAL A 829 0.87 15.45 -35.37
N ASP A 830 1.05 15.65 -36.68
CA ASP A 830 0.73 16.90 -37.36
C ASP A 830 -0.78 17.16 -37.43
N ALA A 831 -1.59 16.12 -37.67
CA ALA A 831 -3.04 16.26 -37.76
C ALA A 831 -3.68 16.58 -36.39
N THR A 832 -3.19 15.97 -35.31
CA THR A 832 -3.74 16.17 -33.96
C THR A 832 -3.38 17.52 -33.36
N ARG A 833 -2.23 18.11 -33.71
CA ARG A 833 -1.72 19.37 -33.14
C ARG A 833 -1.78 19.41 -31.60
N ALA A 834 -1.61 18.25 -30.97
CA ALA A 834 -1.82 18.10 -29.54
C ALA A 834 -0.77 18.84 -28.72
N SER A 835 -1.23 19.57 -27.69
CA SER A 835 -0.34 20.22 -26.73
C SER A 835 0.17 19.25 -25.66
N HIS A 836 -0.54 18.14 -25.43
CA HIS A 836 -0.15 17.09 -24.50
C HIS A 836 -0.23 15.70 -25.16
N ALA A 837 0.85 14.95 -25.07
CA ALA A 837 0.92 13.55 -25.52
C ALA A 837 1.25 12.66 -24.32
N VAL A 838 0.53 11.57 -24.13
CA VAL A 838 0.66 10.71 -22.94
C VAL A 838 0.93 9.25 -23.33
N ALA A 839 2.03 8.69 -22.86
CA ALA A 839 2.32 7.27 -22.92
C ALA A 839 1.97 6.58 -21.59
N GLN A 840 1.02 5.64 -21.61
CA GLN A 840 0.79 4.72 -20.48
C GLN A 840 1.74 3.52 -20.62
N ALA A 841 2.90 3.60 -19.97
CA ALA A 841 3.94 2.59 -20.09
C ALA A 841 4.40 2.13 -18.71
N GLY A 842 4.84 0.87 -18.63
CA GLY A 842 5.36 0.29 -17.40
C GLY A 842 6.84 0.62 -17.19
N TYR A 843 7.24 0.80 -15.93
CA TYR A 843 8.64 1.03 -15.56
C TYR A 843 9.55 -0.13 -15.98
N LEU A 844 10.59 0.18 -16.77
CA LEU A 844 11.52 -0.80 -17.35
C LEU A 844 10.77 -1.99 -18.01
N ASN A 845 9.72 -1.68 -18.76
CA ASN A 845 8.94 -2.68 -19.50
C ASN A 845 9.81 -3.37 -20.56
N ARG A 846 9.48 -4.63 -20.87
CA ARG A 846 10.22 -5.46 -21.83
C ARG A 846 10.20 -4.93 -23.27
N TYR A 847 9.19 -4.12 -23.60
CA TYR A 847 8.98 -3.59 -24.94
C TYR A 847 9.82 -2.34 -25.22
N ARG A 848 10.41 -1.75 -24.16
CA ARG A 848 11.12 -0.46 -24.21
C ARG A 848 10.21 0.67 -24.72
N HIS A 849 8.94 0.62 -24.33
CA HIS A 849 7.98 1.69 -24.58
C HIS A 849 8.11 2.80 -23.52
N PRO A 850 7.83 4.07 -23.86
CA PRO A 850 7.72 4.57 -25.23
C PRO A 850 9.08 4.51 -25.94
N HIS A 851 9.06 4.26 -27.24
CA HIS A 851 10.25 4.28 -28.08
C HIS A 851 10.75 5.74 -28.23
N PRO A 852 12.06 6.01 -28.14
CA PRO A 852 12.60 7.37 -28.21
C PRO A 852 12.19 8.15 -29.46
N ASP A 853 12.02 7.48 -30.60
CA ASP A 853 11.63 8.12 -31.86
C ASP A 853 10.18 8.64 -31.82
N ALA A 854 9.25 7.86 -31.23
CA ALA A 854 7.86 8.28 -31.06
C ALA A 854 7.78 9.50 -30.13
N GLU A 855 8.50 9.46 -29.00
CA GLU A 855 8.61 10.59 -28.09
C GLU A 855 9.21 11.84 -28.76
N ARG A 856 10.27 11.69 -29.56
CA ARG A 856 10.88 12.81 -30.29
C ARG A 856 9.94 13.46 -31.30
N ARG A 857 9.07 12.70 -31.99
CA ARG A 857 8.08 13.27 -32.92
C ARG A 857 7.09 14.17 -32.19
N TRP A 858 6.53 13.71 -31.08
CA TRP A 858 5.61 14.54 -30.26
C TRP A 858 6.29 15.79 -29.71
N ARG A 859 7.50 15.65 -29.12
CA ARG A 859 8.25 16.79 -28.59
C ARG A 859 8.65 17.77 -29.70
N GLY A 860 9.04 17.27 -30.87
CA GLY A 860 9.41 18.07 -32.04
C GLY A 860 8.24 18.90 -32.58
N ALA A 861 7.01 18.39 -32.46
CA ALA A 861 5.78 19.11 -32.79
C ALA A 861 5.31 20.08 -31.67
N GLY A 862 6.07 20.22 -30.58
CA GLY A 862 5.77 21.15 -29.49
C GLY A 862 4.90 20.58 -28.37
N ALA A 863 4.55 19.29 -28.40
CA ALA A 863 3.76 18.66 -27.35
C ALA A 863 4.58 18.43 -26.07
N VAL A 864 3.97 18.65 -24.91
CA VAL A 864 4.51 18.17 -23.64
C VAL A 864 4.24 16.67 -23.55
N PHE A 865 5.32 15.88 -23.58
CA PHE A 865 5.25 14.42 -23.51
C PHE A 865 5.27 13.93 -22.06
N HIS A 866 4.20 13.25 -21.63
CA HIS A 866 4.05 12.68 -20.29
C HIS A 866 4.13 11.15 -20.36
N ARG A 867 4.60 10.53 -19.28
CA ARG A 867 4.67 9.08 -19.15
C ARG A 867 4.22 8.65 -17.76
N THR A 868 3.38 7.63 -17.66
CA THR A 868 2.85 7.17 -16.36
C THR A 868 3.91 6.52 -15.47
N ASP A 869 4.93 5.87 -16.04
CA ASP A 869 6.04 5.31 -15.25
C ASP A 869 6.85 6.38 -14.49
N SER A 870 7.04 7.56 -15.08
CA SER A 870 7.80 8.66 -14.44
C SER A 870 6.94 9.67 -13.69
N HIS A 871 5.68 9.85 -14.09
CA HIS A 871 4.79 10.86 -13.51
C HIS A 871 3.67 10.29 -12.63
N GLY A 872 3.48 8.96 -12.61
CA GLY A 872 2.30 8.32 -12.01
C GLY A 872 1.05 8.59 -12.85
N ALA A 873 -0.12 8.50 -12.22
CA ALA A 873 -1.37 8.88 -12.87
C ALA A 873 -1.36 10.35 -13.30
N LEU A 874 -2.01 10.62 -14.44
CA LEU A 874 -2.11 11.94 -15.04
C LEU A 874 -3.57 12.36 -15.08
N VAL A 875 -3.91 13.48 -14.45
CA VAL A 875 -5.27 13.99 -14.37
C VAL A 875 -5.38 15.31 -15.11
N PHE A 876 -6.06 15.30 -16.24
CA PHE A 876 -6.41 16.48 -17.02
C PHE A 876 -7.81 16.96 -16.66
N ALA A 877 -7.97 18.23 -16.37
CA ALA A 877 -9.26 18.85 -16.11
C ALA A 877 -9.47 20.01 -17.09
N SER A 878 -10.43 19.84 -18.01
CA SER A 878 -10.83 20.86 -18.98
C SER A 878 -11.82 21.79 -18.34
N HIS A 879 -11.45 23.07 -18.19
CA HIS A 879 -12.34 24.11 -17.72
C HIS A 879 -12.40 25.29 -18.68
N ALA A 880 -13.40 26.16 -18.53
CA ALA A 880 -13.48 27.42 -19.28
C ALA A 880 -12.22 28.30 -19.12
N ALA A 881 -11.57 28.23 -17.95
CA ALA A 881 -10.34 28.96 -17.65
C ALA A 881 -9.06 28.31 -18.23
N GLY A 882 -9.17 27.16 -18.88
CA GLY A 882 -8.05 26.43 -19.48
C GLY A 882 -7.95 24.96 -19.03
N LEU A 883 -7.01 24.25 -19.65
CA LEU A 883 -6.70 22.85 -19.37
C LEU A 883 -5.65 22.75 -18.26
N ARG A 884 -5.99 22.07 -17.15
CA ARG A 884 -5.04 21.80 -16.05
C ARG A 884 -4.58 20.36 -16.08
N VAL A 885 -3.30 20.12 -15.82
CA VAL A 885 -2.71 18.78 -15.67
C VAL A 885 -2.13 18.63 -14.26
N GLU A 886 -2.46 17.54 -13.59
CA GLU A 886 -1.85 17.11 -12.33
C GLU A 886 -1.13 15.78 -12.54
N ARG A 887 0.09 15.68 -12.01
CA ARG A 887 0.96 14.51 -12.09
C ARG A 887 1.16 13.93 -10.71
N GLU A 888 0.72 12.69 -10.48
CA GLU A 888 0.62 12.15 -9.11
C GLU A 888 1.99 12.07 -8.40
N ARG A 889 3.06 11.70 -9.11
CA ARG A 889 4.42 11.62 -8.52
C ARG A 889 4.98 12.98 -8.12
N GLU A 890 4.58 14.06 -8.81
CA GLU A 890 4.97 15.43 -8.45
C GLU A 890 4.10 15.95 -7.30
N ALA A 891 2.77 15.78 -7.40
CA ALA A 891 1.80 16.29 -6.44
C ALA A 891 1.90 15.60 -5.07
N ARG A 892 2.28 14.32 -5.03
CA ARG A 892 2.38 13.51 -3.81
C ARG A 892 3.79 13.01 -3.50
N ARG A 893 4.82 13.68 -4.02
CA ARG A 893 6.22 13.29 -3.82
C ARG A 893 6.57 13.07 -2.35
N ARG A 894 7.11 11.89 -2.05
CA ARG A 894 7.68 11.54 -0.74
C ARG A 894 9.14 11.13 -0.90
N TYR A 895 9.89 11.15 0.19
CA TYR A 895 11.32 10.81 0.16
C TYR A 895 11.61 9.33 -0.18
N TRP A 896 10.63 8.45 -0.04
CA TRP A 896 10.72 7.05 -0.46
C TRP A 896 10.34 6.82 -1.92
N HIS A 897 9.75 7.82 -2.58
CA HIS A 897 9.41 7.68 -3.99
C HIS A 897 10.64 7.76 -4.85
N ALA A 898 10.73 6.88 -5.85
CA ALA A 898 11.77 6.94 -6.86
C ALA A 898 11.76 8.33 -7.51
N ALA A 899 12.95 8.93 -7.63
CA ALA A 899 13.10 10.13 -8.45
C ALA A 899 12.77 9.77 -9.92
N PRO A 900 12.04 10.64 -10.64
CA PRO A 900 11.68 10.44 -12.05
C PRO A 900 12.87 10.12 -12.96
#